data_AF-A0A182UKK8-F1
#
_entry.id   AF-A0A182UKK8-F1
#
_cell.length_a   1.000
_cell.length_b   1.000
_cell.length_c   1.000
_cell.angle_alpha   90.00
_cell.angle_beta   90.00
_cell.angle_gamma   90.00
#
_symmetry.space_group_name_H-M   'P 1'
#
loop_
_entity.id
_entity.type
_entity.pdbx_description
1 polymer ?
#
loop_
_entity_poly.entity_id
_entity_poly.type
_entity_poly.pdbx_seq_one_letter_code
_entity_poly.pdbx_strand_id
1 'polypeptide(L)'
;MDQIEESGEDSQAPESTFEDDLVPKEITDEFFEELCSKANLTVKDLQGNGQYGLAEDFQKLLITGQNLRQQLIEEQDRIAKMQDEVSAASGRVAQAMQLSQRDQDTIQTLKSEIQDAWKRADAAQTREQNVQEAMNQMREKLEKLHAESDRYGDRDDDVGSTMNKHKEGIMRERDRLFVEVEELNRRLHTQRLYMEELEQKCLDSEAKVKELYKVLDETSNEAFRDKRQLESLQTQHTDVLAELATKTEEAKHFKELADSNYKTTMKQTMQMAALRTNMERIETNKNLLQVKLAKTVGDYENMVQLKDKVTNEFNTKVNILKLKEDENKKFRLENAKLVKTRDLLQKTMQSIEAAKSALEQEVAKLKNTIVTFEKERDASKKSYDAARKQVDAVLRERDLVRKDLTKINLSLTHQTEQNTLLEKQQKTLENEIKAHQAAAQKQQTLLLKIEKDRDRNAEEVQNLSDRIEQLNEDLLYRQNLIAELREKLKESESRLFQSQNLLEITRGERNIFERDLTTCSKESEGLKDRLKNAIRSVDQLKEENATKVAELFKANKTIDRVEKEKQTLKTVVENMNTELEHSASELKEKMNENARLNKTLSDDATTMTRLKKQLEGAINEKDLVKVQLTQRVEEINNLTEKLNMLNMALDRGENQYRDRLDDIRLLKIEISNLRSQRNLLTRGLANTADMRQEVLQLNRVLNQERVKARALEDEMLTPMNVHRWRKLSGKDPEKMDLIVKVQTLQRRVLYQSVTVSEQEKTLQQSGKMYDALKEVVEKLPSHKVKERLSATQRALTARTKKLKALAAEIRVKELDSKSKDCTLEQLKQALLETKKELVKEKREKIKLVENIRGHRADGPALAGHNATSDIIVIRTTSQSAHSASYRTLGSGFKAIC
;
A
#
# COMPACT_ATOMS: atom_id res chain seq x y z
N MET A 1 11.67 53.65 -11.33
CA MET A 1 11.42 54.65 -10.26
C MET A 1 11.88 54.01 -8.97
N ASP A 2 12.52 54.80 -8.11
CA ASP A 2 12.98 54.46 -6.76
C ASP A 2 14.01 53.30 -6.77
N GLN A 3 15.32 53.50 -6.90
CA GLN A 3 16.18 54.61 -6.44
C GLN A 3 16.21 54.74 -4.91
N ILE A 4 17.03 53.89 -4.27
CA ILE A 4 17.79 54.25 -3.06
C ILE A 4 19.22 53.76 -3.27
N GLU A 5 20.16 54.70 -3.34
CA GLU A 5 21.59 54.47 -3.16
C GLU A 5 21.88 54.48 -1.66
N GLU A 6 22.81 53.67 -1.18
CA GLU A 6 23.49 53.98 0.08
C GLU A 6 24.99 53.70 -0.08
N SER A 7 25.73 54.79 -0.30
CA SER A 7 27.18 54.84 -0.41
C SER A 7 27.85 54.86 0.96
N GLY A 8 28.95 54.13 1.12
CA GLY A 8 29.76 54.12 2.34
C GLY A 8 31.24 53.99 2.03
N GLU A 9 31.83 55.00 1.40
CA GLU A 9 33.29 55.20 1.42
C GLU A 9 33.69 55.88 2.74
N ASP A 10 34.63 55.30 3.48
CA ASP A 10 35.91 55.95 3.84
C ASP A 10 36.65 55.19 4.94
N SER A 11 37.92 54.85 4.69
CA SER A 11 39.07 55.16 5.58
C SER A 11 40.34 54.44 5.12
N GLN A 12 41.42 55.21 4.93
CA GLN A 12 42.72 54.72 4.49
C GLN A 12 43.58 54.17 5.64
N ALA A 13 44.33 53.11 5.39
CA ALA A 13 45.63 52.85 6.03
C ALA A 13 46.52 52.01 5.09
N PRO A 14 47.79 52.39 4.85
CA PRO A 14 48.70 51.63 3.98
C PRO A 14 49.60 50.70 4.80
N GLU A 15 49.33 49.39 4.80
CA GLU A 15 50.21 48.41 5.43
C GLU A 15 50.80 47.40 4.43
N SER A 16 52.12 47.26 4.51
CA SER A 16 52.98 46.17 4.01
C SER A 16 52.55 45.41 2.75
N THR A 17 53.07 45.83 1.60
CA THR A 17 53.27 44.94 0.44
C THR A 17 54.38 43.92 0.73
N PHE A 18 54.12 42.93 1.59
CA PHE A 18 55.03 41.80 1.83
C PHE A 18 54.38 40.55 2.45
N GLU A 19 53.20 40.15 1.96
CA GLU A 19 52.80 38.74 1.98
C GLU A 19 52.46 38.31 0.56
N ASP A 20 53.27 37.41 0.00
CA ASP A 20 52.79 36.52 -1.06
C ASP A 20 51.67 35.68 -0.44
N ASP A 21 50.44 35.78 -0.97
CA ASP A 21 49.34 34.86 -0.70
C ASP A 21 49.75 33.45 -1.20
N LEU A 22 50.63 32.77 -0.46
CA LEU A 22 51.17 31.43 -0.73
C LEU A 22 50.08 30.34 -0.69
N VAL A 23 48.87 30.70 -0.27
CA VAL A 23 47.66 29.89 -0.31
C VAL A 23 46.65 30.58 -1.25
N PRO A 24 46.35 29.98 -2.41
CA PRO A 24 45.31 30.50 -3.31
C PRO A 24 43.96 30.64 -2.61
N LYS A 25 43.25 31.76 -2.88
CA LYS A 25 41.92 32.03 -2.32
C LYS A 25 40.87 30.96 -2.68
N GLU A 26 41.09 30.26 -3.79
CA GLU A 26 40.40 29.02 -4.14
C GLU A 26 41.43 27.91 -4.38
N ILE A 27 41.34 26.84 -3.60
CA ILE A 27 42.17 25.64 -3.79
C ILE A 27 41.57 24.86 -4.97
N THR A 28 42.16 25.01 -6.16
CA THR A 28 41.83 24.21 -7.34
C THR A 28 42.30 22.76 -7.17
N ASP A 29 41.69 21.81 -7.89
CA ASP A 29 42.09 20.41 -7.81
C ASP A 29 43.55 20.19 -8.26
N GLU A 30 43.97 20.86 -9.34
CA GLU A 30 45.36 20.83 -9.83
C GLU A 30 46.35 21.32 -8.76
N PHE A 31 46.03 22.41 -8.04
CA PHE A 31 46.88 22.92 -6.96
C PHE A 31 46.92 21.95 -5.76
N PHE A 32 45.79 21.31 -5.43
CA PHE A 32 45.73 20.34 -4.34
C PHE A 32 46.49 19.04 -4.66
N GLU A 33 46.44 18.56 -5.89
CA GLU A 33 47.26 17.43 -6.36
C GLU A 33 48.76 17.76 -6.33
N GLU A 34 49.14 18.96 -6.79
CA GLU A 34 50.54 19.41 -6.74
C GLU A 34 51.05 19.55 -5.29
N LEU A 35 50.21 20.09 -4.39
CA LEU A 35 50.48 20.18 -2.95
C LEU A 35 50.68 18.77 -2.35
N CYS A 36 49.79 17.82 -2.66
CA CYS A 36 49.91 16.43 -2.19
C CYS A 36 51.18 15.75 -2.73
N SER A 37 51.57 16.03 -3.98
CA SER A 37 52.79 15.50 -4.58
C SER A 37 54.04 16.05 -3.86
N LYS A 38 54.11 17.37 -3.65
CA LYS A 38 55.18 18.04 -2.89
C LYS A 38 55.26 17.55 -1.44
N ALA A 39 54.12 17.37 -0.77
CA ALA A 39 54.06 16.87 0.60
C ALA A 39 54.57 15.41 0.74
N ASN A 40 54.27 14.55 -0.24
CA ASN A 40 54.80 13.18 -0.26
C ASN A 40 56.32 13.13 -0.50
N LEU A 41 56.86 14.09 -1.27
CA LEU A 41 58.31 14.26 -1.44
C LEU A 41 58.99 14.71 -0.14
N THR A 42 58.46 15.72 0.55
CA THR A 42 59.03 16.14 1.85
C THR A 42 58.93 15.06 2.93
N VAL A 43 57.88 14.23 2.96
CA VAL A 43 57.81 13.05 3.84
C VAL A 43 58.95 12.06 3.54
N LYS A 44 59.25 11.79 2.26
CA LYS A 44 60.38 10.93 1.87
C LYS A 44 61.73 11.53 2.28
N ASP A 45 61.92 12.82 2.09
CA ASP A 45 63.18 13.50 2.43
C ASP A 45 63.41 13.54 3.96
N LEU A 46 62.35 13.75 4.75
CA LEU A 46 62.39 13.68 6.22
C LEU A 46 62.73 12.27 6.71
N GLN A 47 62.19 11.23 6.07
CA GLN A 47 62.54 9.82 6.36
C GLN A 47 64.01 9.53 5.98
N GLY A 48 64.46 9.98 4.80
CA GLY A 48 65.84 9.83 4.35
C GLY A 48 66.88 10.51 5.25
N ASN A 49 66.52 11.65 5.83
CA ASN A 49 67.35 12.39 6.80
C ASN A 49 67.22 11.87 8.25
N GLY A 50 66.51 10.76 8.49
CA GLY A 50 66.38 10.14 9.81
C GLY A 50 65.42 10.86 10.77
N GLN A 51 64.65 11.85 10.32
CA GLN A 51 63.70 12.63 11.13
C GLN A 51 62.30 11.99 11.13
N TYR A 52 62.23 10.71 11.52
CA TYR A 52 61.03 9.89 11.42
C TYR A 52 59.80 10.47 12.14
N GLY A 53 59.97 11.13 13.29
CA GLY A 53 58.86 11.77 14.01
C GLY A 53 58.21 12.91 13.22
N LEU A 54 59.01 13.82 12.65
CA LEU A 54 58.48 14.87 11.77
C LEU A 54 57.82 14.29 10.53
N ALA A 55 58.40 13.25 9.92
CA ALA A 55 57.80 12.59 8.77
C ALA A 55 56.42 11.99 9.09
N GLU A 56 56.28 11.34 10.26
CA GLU A 56 55.01 10.75 10.69
C GLU A 56 53.94 11.81 10.96
N ASP A 57 54.30 12.92 11.61
CA ASP A 57 53.37 14.01 11.89
C ASP A 57 52.97 14.80 10.63
N PHE A 58 53.91 15.02 9.71
CA PHE A 58 53.63 15.63 8.40
C PHE A 58 52.73 14.72 7.55
N GLN A 59 52.91 13.40 7.63
CA GLN A 59 52.05 12.44 6.93
C GLN A 59 50.65 12.35 7.55
N LYS A 60 50.50 12.47 8.88
CA LYS A 60 49.19 12.66 9.54
C LYS A 60 48.50 13.95 9.07
N LEU A 61 49.25 15.04 8.95
CA LEU A 61 48.75 16.33 8.46
C LEU A 61 48.23 16.21 7.02
N LEU A 62 48.99 15.56 6.13
CA LEU A 62 48.60 15.29 4.74
C LEU A 62 47.31 14.45 4.64
N ILE A 63 47.22 13.35 5.39
CA ILE A 63 46.00 12.51 5.43
C ILE A 63 44.80 13.31 5.96
N THR A 64 45.01 14.17 6.96
CA THR A 64 43.96 15.04 7.50
C THR A 64 43.49 16.06 6.46
N GLY A 65 44.42 16.68 5.71
CA GLY A 65 44.11 17.58 4.61
C GLY A 65 43.33 16.90 3.47
N GLN A 66 43.70 15.67 3.11
CA GLN A 66 42.97 14.87 2.10
C GLN A 66 41.54 14.54 2.55
N ASN A 67 41.35 14.16 3.82
CA ASN A 67 40.02 13.92 4.39
C ASN A 67 39.16 15.20 4.41
N LEU A 68 39.76 16.35 4.74
CA LEU A 68 39.06 17.65 4.72
C LEU A 68 38.69 18.09 3.30
N ARG A 69 39.54 17.86 2.29
CA ARG A 69 39.21 18.11 0.88
C ARG A 69 38.07 17.22 0.40
N GLN A 70 38.07 15.94 0.77
CA GLN A 70 36.99 15.01 0.44
C GLN A 70 35.65 15.47 1.06
N GLN A 71 35.66 15.89 2.33
CA GLN A 71 34.48 16.47 2.99
C GLN A 71 34.00 17.76 2.32
N LEU A 72 34.92 18.65 1.93
CA LEU A 72 34.58 19.89 1.21
C LEU A 72 33.83 19.59 -0.10
N ILE A 73 34.33 18.63 -0.89
CA ILE A 73 33.71 18.19 -2.14
C ILE A 73 32.32 17.61 -1.85
N GLU A 74 32.17 16.74 -0.84
CA GLU A 74 30.89 16.14 -0.46
C GLU A 74 29.85 17.16 0.04
N GLU A 75 30.27 18.25 0.69
CA GLU A 75 29.38 19.36 1.06
C GLU A 75 29.03 20.23 -0.15
N GLN A 76 29.97 20.53 -1.06
CA GLN A 76 29.70 21.25 -2.31
C GLN A 76 28.68 20.51 -3.18
N ASP A 77 28.84 19.20 -3.33
CA ASP A 77 27.92 18.31 -4.04
C ASP A 77 26.51 18.28 -3.40
N ARG A 78 26.43 18.48 -2.08
CA ARG A 78 25.17 18.53 -1.33
C ARG A 78 24.51 19.90 -1.44
N ILE A 79 25.29 20.98 -1.46
CA ILE A 79 24.83 22.35 -1.71
C ILE A 79 24.24 22.46 -3.12
N ALA A 80 24.93 21.93 -4.15
CA ALA A 80 24.44 21.90 -5.52
C ALA A 80 23.07 21.19 -5.63
N LYS A 81 22.93 20.00 -5.03
CA LYS A 81 21.66 19.25 -4.98
C LYS A 81 20.56 20.03 -4.27
N MET A 82 20.87 20.71 -3.16
CA MET A 82 19.89 21.58 -2.48
C MET A 82 19.51 22.81 -3.34
N GLN A 83 20.43 23.37 -4.13
CA GLN A 83 20.12 24.45 -5.06
C GLN A 83 19.20 23.98 -6.21
N ASP A 84 19.42 22.77 -6.75
CA ASP A 84 18.51 22.17 -7.73
C ASP A 84 17.10 21.93 -7.14
N GLU A 85 17.01 21.43 -5.90
CA GLU A 85 15.74 21.24 -5.20
C GLU A 85 15.02 22.57 -4.92
N VAL A 86 15.75 23.62 -4.52
CA VAL A 86 15.21 24.97 -4.32
C VAL A 86 14.76 25.58 -5.65
N SER A 87 15.51 25.40 -6.73
CA SER A 87 15.14 25.84 -8.08
C SER A 87 13.86 25.13 -8.56
N ALA A 88 13.76 23.81 -8.39
CA ALA A 88 12.57 23.04 -8.70
C ALA A 88 11.35 23.43 -7.82
N ALA A 89 11.57 23.75 -6.54
CA ALA A 89 10.53 24.27 -5.66
C ALA A 89 10.04 25.66 -6.10
N SER A 90 10.96 26.56 -6.45
CA SER A 90 10.67 27.88 -6.99
C SER A 90 9.85 27.80 -8.29
N GLY A 91 10.23 26.90 -9.20
CA GLY A 91 9.47 26.63 -10.44
C GLY A 91 8.03 26.17 -10.17
N ARG A 92 7.82 25.28 -9.18
CA ARG A 92 6.47 24.85 -8.75
C ARG A 92 5.65 26.01 -8.15
N VAL A 93 6.28 26.88 -7.36
CA VAL A 93 5.63 28.07 -6.78
C VAL A 93 5.23 29.05 -7.88
N ALA A 94 6.11 29.32 -8.85
CA ALA A 94 5.81 30.18 -10.00
C ALA A 94 4.65 29.63 -10.85
N GLN A 95 4.60 28.31 -11.07
CA GLN A 95 3.50 27.65 -11.78
C GLN A 95 2.16 27.72 -11.02
N ALA A 96 2.18 27.53 -9.69
CA ALA A 96 1.00 27.70 -8.84
C ALA A 96 0.52 29.17 -8.82
N MET A 97 1.44 30.14 -8.83
CA MET A 97 1.12 31.56 -8.89
C MET A 97 0.50 31.95 -10.25
N GLN A 98 1.01 31.41 -11.37
CA GLN A 98 0.37 31.58 -12.68
C GLN A 98 -1.04 30.98 -12.75
N LEU A 99 -1.27 29.80 -12.16
CA LEU A 99 -2.60 29.20 -12.07
C LEU A 99 -3.55 30.10 -11.26
N SER A 100 -3.13 30.54 -10.07
CA SER A 100 -3.91 31.47 -9.25
C SER A 100 -4.23 32.79 -9.97
N GLN A 101 -3.31 33.30 -10.80
CA GLN A 101 -3.54 34.50 -11.59
C GLN A 101 -4.61 34.27 -12.68
N ARG A 102 -4.55 33.16 -13.41
CA ARG A 102 -5.57 32.80 -14.42
C ARG A 102 -6.95 32.56 -13.80
N ASP A 103 -6.99 31.94 -12.62
CA ASP A 103 -8.22 31.75 -11.85
C ASP A 103 -8.79 33.11 -11.43
N GLN A 104 -7.94 34.05 -11.02
CA GLN A 104 -8.36 35.41 -10.67
C GLN A 104 -8.89 36.21 -11.88
N ASP A 105 -8.28 36.07 -13.05
CA ASP A 105 -8.75 36.69 -14.30
C ASP A 105 -10.12 36.12 -14.73
N THR A 106 -10.33 34.79 -14.60
CA THR A 106 -11.63 34.16 -14.88
C THR A 106 -12.70 34.51 -13.85
N ILE A 107 -12.34 34.70 -12.58
CA ILE A 107 -13.26 35.25 -11.57
C ILE A 107 -13.66 36.70 -11.92
N GLN A 108 -12.73 37.47 -12.50
CA GLN A 108 -12.99 38.87 -12.87
C GLN A 108 -13.91 38.98 -14.10
N THR A 109 -13.73 38.14 -15.12
CA THR A 109 -14.66 38.08 -16.27
C THR A 109 -16.06 37.61 -15.86
N LEU A 110 -16.17 36.55 -15.05
CA LEU A 110 -17.46 36.08 -14.52
C LEU A 110 -18.19 37.16 -13.69
N LYS A 111 -17.47 37.98 -12.91
CA LYS A 111 -18.05 39.12 -12.20
C LYS A 111 -18.59 40.20 -13.16
N SER A 112 -17.91 40.44 -14.29
CA SER A 112 -18.41 41.36 -15.33
C SER A 112 -19.68 40.83 -15.98
N GLU A 113 -19.71 39.55 -16.34
CA GLU A 113 -20.90 38.90 -16.94
C GLU A 113 -22.11 38.94 -16.00
N ILE A 114 -21.90 38.76 -14.69
CA ILE A 114 -22.94 38.93 -13.67
C ILE A 114 -23.42 40.38 -13.61
N GLN A 115 -22.54 41.38 -13.61
CA GLN A 115 -22.96 42.79 -13.64
C GLN A 115 -23.77 43.13 -14.90
N ASP A 116 -23.41 42.60 -16.06
CA ASP A 116 -24.15 42.85 -17.30
C ASP A 116 -25.48 42.07 -17.36
N ALA A 117 -25.58 40.93 -16.66
CA ALA A 117 -26.85 40.23 -16.45
C ALA A 117 -27.78 41.04 -15.53
N TRP A 118 -27.26 41.64 -14.45
CA TRP A 118 -28.01 42.55 -13.58
C TRP A 118 -28.51 43.78 -14.33
N LYS A 119 -27.65 44.49 -15.09
CA LYS A 119 -28.08 45.62 -15.94
C LYS A 119 -29.18 45.23 -16.94
N ARG A 120 -29.14 44.00 -17.48
CA ARG A 120 -30.17 43.46 -18.38
C ARG A 120 -31.49 43.16 -17.65
N ALA A 121 -31.45 42.74 -16.39
CA ALA A 121 -32.62 42.56 -15.55
C ALA A 121 -33.27 43.91 -15.19
N ASP A 122 -32.48 44.89 -14.73
CA ASP A 122 -32.97 46.24 -14.42
C ASP A 122 -33.58 46.94 -15.66
N ALA A 123 -32.97 46.73 -16.84
CA ALA A 123 -33.48 47.22 -18.12
C ALA A 123 -34.76 46.50 -18.60
N ALA A 124 -35.03 45.28 -18.12
CA ALA A 124 -36.30 44.60 -18.38
C ALA A 124 -37.39 45.11 -17.42
N GLN A 125 -37.07 45.27 -16.15
CA GLN A 125 -37.99 45.76 -15.12
C GLN A 125 -38.44 47.22 -15.37
N THR A 126 -37.54 48.09 -15.86
CA THR A 126 -37.92 49.45 -16.29
C THR A 126 -38.81 49.47 -17.54
N ARG A 127 -38.67 48.52 -18.47
CA ARG A 127 -39.61 48.39 -19.60
C ARG A 127 -40.99 47.94 -19.12
N GLU A 128 -41.05 47.00 -18.19
CA GLU A 128 -42.30 46.52 -17.59
C GLU A 128 -43.03 47.66 -16.85
N GLN A 129 -42.30 48.45 -16.05
CA GLN A 129 -42.85 49.62 -15.38
C GLN A 129 -43.40 50.67 -16.36
N ASN A 130 -42.66 50.99 -17.44
CA ASN A 130 -43.12 51.93 -18.47
C ASN A 130 -44.39 51.44 -19.19
N VAL A 131 -44.53 50.14 -19.44
CA VAL A 131 -45.74 49.54 -20.02
C VAL A 131 -46.92 49.66 -19.05
N GLN A 132 -46.68 49.45 -17.75
CA GLN A 132 -47.72 49.56 -16.72
C GLN A 132 -48.22 51.00 -16.54
N GLU A 133 -47.32 51.99 -16.60
CA GLU A 133 -47.67 53.41 -16.57
C GLU A 133 -48.46 53.83 -17.82
N ALA A 134 -48.07 53.38 -19.02
CA ALA A 134 -48.83 53.60 -20.24
C ALA A 134 -50.23 52.97 -20.21
N MET A 135 -50.37 51.79 -19.61
CA MET A 135 -51.66 51.10 -19.46
C MET A 135 -52.61 51.86 -18.53
N ASN A 136 -52.10 52.48 -17.47
CA ASN A 136 -52.89 53.30 -16.55
C ASN A 136 -53.35 54.62 -17.22
N GLN A 137 -52.51 55.28 -18.00
CA GLN A 137 -52.89 56.47 -18.78
C GLN A 137 -54.00 56.20 -19.81
N MET A 138 -54.10 54.97 -20.32
CA MET A 138 -55.17 54.58 -21.25
C MET A 138 -56.49 54.28 -20.54
N ARG A 139 -56.49 53.92 -19.24
CA ARG A 139 -57.72 53.80 -18.44
C ARG A 139 -58.33 55.17 -18.12
N GLU A 140 -57.54 56.16 -17.71
CA GLU A 140 -58.01 57.53 -17.45
C GLU A 140 -58.66 58.20 -18.67
N LYS A 141 -58.25 57.82 -19.90
CA LYS A 141 -58.84 58.34 -21.14
C LYS A 141 -60.20 57.70 -21.48
N LEU A 142 -60.44 56.47 -21.05
CA LEU A 142 -61.72 55.78 -21.26
C LEU A 142 -62.81 56.27 -20.30
N GLU A 143 -62.46 56.62 -19.06
CA GLU A 143 -63.44 57.21 -18.11
C GLU A 143 -63.94 58.60 -18.54
N LYS A 144 -63.11 59.40 -19.23
CA LYS A 144 -63.48 60.75 -19.68
C LYS A 144 -64.43 60.78 -20.88
N LEU A 145 -64.45 59.72 -21.70
CA LEU A 145 -65.31 59.66 -22.90
C LEU A 145 -66.72 59.10 -22.64
N HIS A 146 -67.01 58.62 -21.42
CA HIS A 146 -68.33 58.08 -21.08
C HIS A 146 -69.31 59.11 -20.49
N ALA A 147 -68.88 60.36 -20.29
CA ALA A 147 -69.65 61.41 -19.62
C ALA A 147 -70.35 62.43 -20.57
N GLU A 148 -70.10 62.35 -21.88
CA GLU A 148 -70.57 63.34 -22.86
C GLU A 148 -71.45 62.73 -23.96
N SER A 149 -72.64 62.26 -23.60
CA SER A 149 -73.70 61.96 -24.58
C SER A 149 -75.11 62.03 -23.97
N ASP A 150 -75.62 63.26 -23.78
CA ASP A 150 -77.06 63.54 -23.60
C ASP A 150 -77.36 65.07 -23.64
N ARG A 151 -78.00 65.56 -24.73
CA ARG A 151 -78.98 66.68 -24.76
C ARG A 151 -79.37 67.19 -26.18
N TYR A 152 -80.55 67.84 -26.23
CA TYR A 152 -81.19 68.64 -27.31
C TYR A 152 -82.01 67.87 -28.38
N GLY A 153 -83.15 68.37 -28.90
CA GLY A 153 -83.91 69.59 -28.50
C GLY A 153 -84.88 70.13 -29.59
N ASP A 154 -86.18 70.01 -29.33
CA ASP A 154 -87.43 70.35 -30.09
C ASP A 154 -87.66 71.78 -30.68
N ARG A 155 -88.51 71.93 -31.75
CA ARG A 155 -89.55 73.00 -31.94
C ARG A 155 -90.40 73.00 -33.25
N ASP A 156 -91.51 73.77 -33.23
CA ASP A 156 -92.73 73.72 -34.11
C ASP A 156 -93.22 75.11 -34.66
N ASP A 157 -94.42 75.16 -35.31
CA ASP A 157 -95.34 76.30 -35.67
C ASP A 157 -95.04 77.18 -36.94
N ASP A 158 -95.99 77.86 -37.67
CA ASP A 158 -97.47 77.82 -37.90
C ASP A 158 -97.85 78.74 -39.14
N VAL A 159 -99.12 78.82 -39.61
CA VAL A 159 -99.57 79.40 -40.91
C VAL A 159 -100.80 80.35 -40.85
N GLY A 160 -100.81 81.44 -41.65
CA GLY A 160 -102.04 82.22 -42.02
C GLY A 160 -101.77 83.67 -42.50
N SER A 161 -102.65 84.42 -43.19
CA SER A 161 -104.04 84.16 -43.63
C SER A 161 -104.56 85.20 -44.66
N THR A 162 -105.55 84.82 -45.48
CA THR A 162 -106.53 85.60 -46.31
C THR A 162 -106.08 86.80 -47.18
N MET A 163 -106.30 86.89 -48.50
CA MET A 163 -107.25 86.28 -49.46
C MET A 163 -108.64 86.95 -49.60
N ASN A 164 -108.69 88.15 -50.23
CA ASN A 164 -109.92 88.60 -50.93
C ASN A 164 -109.72 89.47 -52.20
N LYS A 165 -108.53 89.42 -52.83
CA LYS A 165 -108.40 89.68 -54.29
C LYS A 165 -108.75 88.42 -55.10
N HIS A 166 -109.59 87.57 -54.52
CA HIS A 166 -109.69 86.13 -54.72
C HIS A 166 -110.66 85.75 -55.86
N LYS A 167 -110.55 86.47 -56.99
CA LYS A 167 -111.31 86.15 -58.21
C LYS A 167 -110.52 86.47 -59.48
N GLU A 168 -109.83 87.60 -59.51
CA GLU A 168 -108.68 87.76 -60.43
C GLU A 168 -107.42 87.04 -59.92
N GLY A 169 -107.29 86.91 -58.59
CA GLY A 169 -106.38 85.97 -57.95
C GLY A 169 -106.53 84.61 -58.59
N ILE A 170 -107.70 83.97 -58.52
CA ILE A 170 -107.94 82.58 -58.96
C ILE A 170 -107.48 82.28 -60.39
N MET A 171 -107.57 83.21 -61.35
CA MET A 171 -107.06 82.96 -62.72
C MET A 171 -105.54 83.12 -62.84
N ARG A 172 -104.94 84.13 -62.17
CA ARG A 172 -103.47 84.25 -62.09
C ARG A 172 -102.87 83.17 -61.19
N GLU A 173 -103.60 82.74 -60.17
CA GLU A 173 -103.29 81.64 -59.25
C GLU A 173 -103.42 80.31 -59.97
N ARG A 174 -104.40 80.08 -60.85
CA ARG A 174 -104.42 78.88 -61.70
C ARG A 174 -103.14 78.78 -62.52
N ASP A 175 -102.72 79.85 -63.19
CA ASP A 175 -101.54 79.82 -64.07
C ASP A 175 -100.23 79.80 -63.26
N ARG A 176 -100.19 80.50 -62.11
CA ARG A 176 -99.06 80.49 -61.18
C ARG A 176 -98.92 79.14 -60.47
N LEU A 177 -100.03 78.52 -60.05
CA LEU A 177 -100.09 77.17 -59.51
C LEU A 177 -99.80 76.13 -60.60
N PHE A 178 -100.11 76.38 -61.87
CA PHE A 178 -99.72 75.47 -62.95
C PHE A 178 -98.20 75.50 -63.15
N VAL A 179 -97.59 76.70 -63.18
CA VAL A 179 -96.12 76.86 -63.21
C VAL A 179 -95.47 76.32 -61.94
N GLU A 180 -96.07 76.54 -60.77
CA GLU A 180 -95.59 76.03 -59.48
C GLU A 180 -95.74 74.51 -59.38
N VAL A 181 -96.80 73.91 -59.93
CA VAL A 181 -96.96 72.46 -60.06
C VAL A 181 -95.98 71.89 -61.09
N GLU A 182 -95.69 72.58 -62.20
CA GLU A 182 -94.62 72.19 -63.11
C GLU A 182 -93.23 72.26 -62.45
N GLU A 183 -92.97 73.29 -61.65
CA GLU A 183 -91.68 73.44 -60.96
C GLU A 183 -91.55 72.49 -59.77
N LEU A 184 -92.62 72.26 -59.01
CA LEU A 184 -92.69 71.21 -57.99
C LEU A 184 -92.57 69.82 -58.61
N ASN A 185 -93.16 69.55 -59.77
CA ASN A 185 -92.95 68.29 -60.49
C ASN A 185 -91.51 68.15 -61.02
N ARG A 186 -90.88 69.23 -61.52
CA ARG A 186 -89.44 69.23 -61.84
C ARG A 186 -88.60 68.95 -60.60
N ARG A 187 -88.84 69.64 -59.47
CA ARG A 187 -88.14 69.41 -58.20
C ARG A 187 -88.37 67.99 -57.68
N LEU A 188 -89.60 67.46 -57.75
CA LEU A 188 -89.93 66.09 -57.37
C LEU A 188 -89.21 65.07 -58.26
N HIS A 189 -89.08 65.35 -59.57
CA HIS A 189 -88.32 64.51 -60.48
C HIS A 189 -86.82 64.53 -60.17
N THR A 190 -86.23 65.71 -59.93
CA THR A 190 -84.82 65.82 -59.50
C THR A 190 -84.58 65.15 -58.15
N GLN A 191 -85.51 65.28 -57.19
CA GLN A 191 -85.43 64.60 -55.89
C GLN A 191 -85.58 63.08 -56.03
N ARG A 192 -86.41 62.58 -56.95
CA ARG A 192 -86.49 61.14 -57.25
C ARG A 192 -85.18 60.61 -57.85
N LEU A 193 -84.59 61.32 -58.81
CA LEU A 193 -83.28 60.95 -59.37
C LEU A 193 -82.18 60.97 -58.30
N TYR A 194 -82.18 61.98 -57.42
CA TYR A 194 -81.24 62.04 -56.29
C TYR A 194 -81.46 60.93 -55.26
N MET A 195 -82.71 60.52 -55.03
CA MET A 195 -83.07 59.40 -54.17
C MET A 195 -82.65 58.06 -54.78
N GLU A 196 -82.86 57.83 -56.08
CA GLU A 196 -82.36 56.67 -56.82
C GLU A 196 -80.82 56.60 -56.81
N GLU A 197 -80.13 57.73 -56.94
CA GLU A 197 -78.67 57.80 -56.78
C GLU A 197 -78.21 57.48 -55.35
N LEU A 198 -78.94 57.91 -54.31
CA LEU A 198 -78.64 57.58 -52.93
C LEU A 198 -78.92 56.11 -52.61
N GLU A 199 -80.03 55.56 -53.11
CA GLU A 199 -80.35 54.13 -53.00
C GLU A 199 -79.26 53.27 -53.65
N GLN A 200 -78.75 53.65 -54.83
CA GLN A 200 -77.61 52.94 -55.44
C GLN A 200 -76.32 53.09 -54.63
N LYS A 201 -75.99 54.28 -54.12
CA LYS A 201 -74.82 54.46 -53.23
C LYS A 201 -74.96 53.62 -51.95
N CYS A 202 -76.16 53.47 -51.41
CA CYS A 202 -76.43 52.56 -50.30
C CYS A 202 -76.19 51.09 -50.69
N LEU A 203 -76.75 50.62 -51.82
CA LEU A 203 -76.55 49.25 -52.31
C LEU A 203 -75.07 48.92 -52.59
N ASP A 204 -74.34 49.84 -53.24
CA ASP A 204 -72.89 49.72 -53.46
C ASP A 204 -72.13 49.65 -52.13
N SER A 205 -72.53 50.45 -51.13
CA SER A 205 -71.92 50.42 -49.80
C SER A 205 -72.22 49.12 -49.04
N GLU A 206 -73.43 48.58 -49.15
CA GLU A 206 -73.78 47.27 -48.57
C GLU A 206 -73.03 46.12 -49.24
N ALA A 207 -72.86 46.17 -50.57
CA ALA A 207 -72.04 45.21 -51.30
C ALA A 207 -70.57 45.30 -50.86
N LYS A 208 -70.03 46.52 -50.69
CA LYS A 208 -68.68 46.76 -50.16
C LYS A 208 -68.51 46.18 -48.76
N VAL A 209 -69.49 46.39 -47.88
CA VAL A 209 -69.48 45.87 -46.50
C VAL A 209 -69.54 44.34 -46.48
N LYS A 210 -70.38 43.71 -47.32
CA LYS A 210 -70.44 42.24 -47.46
C LYS A 210 -69.10 41.65 -47.92
N GLU A 211 -68.43 42.27 -48.90
CA GLU A 211 -67.11 41.80 -49.35
C GLU A 211 -66.03 42.01 -48.28
N LEU A 212 -66.06 43.13 -47.53
CA LEU A 212 -65.14 43.35 -46.40
C LEU A 212 -65.36 42.33 -45.26
N TYR A 213 -66.61 41.95 -44.96
CA TYR A 213 -66.89 40.88 -43.99
C TYR A 213 -66.36 39.54 -44.46
N LYS A 214 -66.49 39.22 -45.75
CA LYS A 214 -65.95 37.98 -46.32
C LYS A 214 -64.42 37.94 -46.24
N VAL A 215 -63.73 39.02 -46.63
CA VAL A 215 -62.27 39.14 -46.50
C VAL A 215 -61.83 39.07 -45.02
N LEU A 216 -62.60 39.65 -44.10
CA LEU A 216 -62.32 39.57 -42.66
C LEU A 216 -62.47 38.14 -42.12
N ASP A 217 -63.47 37.38 -42.57
CA ASP A 217 -63.65 35.97 -42.19
C ASP A 217 -62.56 35.08 -42.82
N GLU A 218 -62.23 35.28 -44.09
CA GLU A 218 -61.13 34.57 -44.77
C GLU A 218 -59.79 34.81 -44.06
N THR A 219 -59.42 36.07 -43.79
CA THR A 219 -58.17 36.42 -43.08
C THR A 219 -58.15 35.98 -41.61
N SER A 220 -59.30 35.99 -40.92
CA SER A 220 -59.43 35.45 -39.56
C SER A 220 -59.20 33.93 -39.54
N ASN A 221 -59.76 33.21 -40.51
CA ASN A 221 -59.55 31.77 -40.66
C ASN A 221 -58.11 31.41 -41.04
N GLU A 222 -57.45 32.23 -41.87
CA GLU A 222 -56.02 32.08 -42.17
C GLU A 222 -55.15 32.34 -40.93
N ALA A 223 -55.37 33.45 -40.21
CA ALA A 223 -54.66 33.74 -38.96
C ALA A 223 -54.83 32.63 -37.91
N PHE A 224 -55.98 31.96 -37.86
CA PHE A 224 -56.21 30.81 -36.97
C PHE A 224 -55.44 29.55 -37.40
N ARG A 225 -55.33 29.29 -38.72
CA ARG A 225 -54.48 28.20 -39.25
C ARG A 225 -53.01 28.46 -38.94
N ASP A 226 -52.53 29.68 -39.21
CA ASP A 226 -51.15 30.07 -39.01
C ASP A 226 -50.77 30.04 -37.53
N LYS A 227 -51.63 30.53 -36.64
CA LYS A 227 -51.46 30.40 -35.19
C LYS A 227 -51.35 28.93 -34.76
N ARG A 228 -52.21 28.05 -35.27
CA ARG A 228 -52.17 26.62 -34.95
C ARG A 228 -50.92 25.93 -35.52
N GLN A 229 -50.42 26.35 -36.69
CA GLN A 229 -49.13 25.88 -37.22
C GLN A 229 -47.96 26.36 -36.36
N LEU A 230 -47.98 27.63 -35.92
CA LEU A 230 -46.99 28.21 -35.02
C LEU A 230 -46.95 27.45 -33.68
N GLU A 231 -48.10 27.19 -33.06
CA GLU A 231 -48.20 26.41 -31.81
C GLU A 231 -47.67 24.97 -32.00
N SER A 232 -47.98 24.33 -33.14
CA SER A 232 -47.45 23.00 -33.48
C SER A 232 -45.93 23.00 -33.67
N LEU A 233 -45.38 24.01 -34.35
CA LEU A 233 -43.93 24.17 -34.56
C LEU A 233 -43.20 24.54 -33.27
N GLN A 234 -43.80 25.36 -32.40
CA GLN A 234 -43.28 25.66 -31.07
C GLN A 234 -43.20 24.39 -30.21
N THR A 235 -44.23 23.54 -30.24
CA THR A 235 -44.24 22.27 -29.50
C THR A 235 -43.15 21.33 -30.01
N GLN A 236 -43.03 21.16 -31.34
CA GLN A 236 -41.95 20.38 -31.95
C GLN A 236 -40.56 20.93 -31.62
N HIS A 237 -40.40 22.26 -31.60
CA HIS A 237 -39.14 22.91 -31.24
C HIS A 237 -38.79 22.68 -29.75
N THR A 238 -39.77 22.71 -28.83
CA THR A 238 -39.52 22.37 -27.42
C THR A 238 -39.16 20.91 -27.23
N ASP A 239 -39.80 20.00 -27.97
CA ASP A 239 -39.49 18.56 -27.91
C ASP A 239 -38.06 18.30 -28.44
N VAL A 240 -37.69 18.90 -29.58
CA VAL A 240 -36.32 18.80 -30.14
C VAL A 240 -35.27 19.42 -29.21
N LEU A 241 -35.58 20.52 -28.52
CA LEU A 241 -34.67 21.07 -27.50
C LEU A 241 -34.51 20.14 -26.29
N ALA A 242 -35.57 19.44 -25.86
CA ALA A 242 -35.49 18.46 -24.79
C ALA A 242 -34.68 17.21 -25.20
N GLU A 243 -34.87 16.72 -26.43
CA GLU A 243 -34.04 15.66 -27.00
C GLU A 243 -32.56 16.10 -27.13
N LEU A 244 -32.29 17.32 -27.57
CA LEU A 244 -30.93 17.84 -27.66
C LEU A 244 -30.27 18.04 -26.28
N ALA A 245 -31.03 18.45 -25.27
CA ALA A 245 -30.56 18.51 -23.89
C ALA A 245 -30.19 17.12 -23.34
N THR A 246 -31.07 16.12 -23.48
CA THR A 246 -30.77 14.74 -23.03
C THR A 246 -29.59 14.14 -23.80
N LYS A 247 -29.48 14.37 -25.12
CA LYS A 247 -28.33 13.91 -25.92
C LYS A 247 -27.01 14.61 -25.57
N THR A 248 -27.05 15.88 -25.14
CA THR A 248 -25.85 16.57 -24.67
C THR A 248 -25.44 16.15 -23.25
N GLU A 249 -26.38 15.76 -22.38
CA GLU A 249 -26.06 15.09 -21.10
C GLU A 249 -25.49 13.68 -21.31
N GLU A 250 -26.08 12.86 -22.18
CA GLU A 250 -25.52 11.55 -22.58
C GLU A 250 -24.08 11.70 -23.10
N ALA A 251 -23.84 12.67 -24.00
CA ALA A 251 -22.51 12.94 -24.54
C ALA A 251 -21.49 13.37 -23.48
N LYS A 252 -21.90 14.19 -22.48
CA LYS A 252 -21.06 14.54 -21.33
C LYS A 252 -20.72 13.31 -20.50
N HIS A 253 -21.72 12.50 -20.15
CA HIS A 253 -21.53 11.26 -19.38
C HIS A 253 -20.58 10.29 -20.10
N PHE A 254 -20.73 10.08 -21.41
CA PHE A 254 -19.81 9.24 -22.17
C PHE A 254 -18.39 9.83 -22.23
N LYS A 255 -18.24 11.15 -22.28
CA LYS A 255 -16.92 11.81 -22.24
C LYS A 255 -16.24 11.65 -20.88
N GLU A 256 -16.98 11.87 -19.78
CA GLU A 256 -16.47 11.65 -18.42
C GLU A 256 -16.09 10.18 -18.17
N LEU A 257 -16.88 9.24 -18.68
CA LEU A 257 -16.57 7.81 -18.64
C LEU A 257 -15.32 7.47 -19.46
N ALA A 258 -15.16 8.07 -20.65
CA ALA A 258 -13.96 7.91 -21.48
C ALA A 258 -12.71 8.49 -20.79
N ASP A 259 -12.78 9.68 -20.21
CA ASP A 259 -11.68 10.31 -19.46
C ASP A 259 -11.30 9.50 -18.21
N SER A 260 -12.30 8.91 -17.52
CA SER A 260 -12.09 8.00 -16.39
C SER A 260 -11.37 6.71 -16.84
N ASN A 261 -11.87 6.07 -17.90
CA ASN A 261 -11.27 4.86 -18.48
C ASN A 261 -9.86 5.11 -19.03
N TYR A 262 -9.60 6.29 -19.59
CA TYR A 262 -8.27 6.70 -20.03
C TYR A 262 -7.31 6.82 -18.84
N LYS A 263 -7.73 7.46 -17.74
CA LYS A 263 -6.94 7.58 -16.50
C LYS A 263 -6.63 6.22 -15.86
N THR A 264 -7.59 5.28 -15.83
CA THR A 264 -7.33 3.92 -15.32
C THR A 264 -6.40 3.14 -16.24
N THR A 265 -6.59 3.22 -17.56
CA THR A 265 -5.72 2.56 -18.55
C THR A 265 -4.29 3.09 -18.45
N MET A 266 -4.11 4.41 -18.28
CA MET A 266 -2.79 5.03 -18.15
C MET A 266 -2.11 4.64 -16.82
N LYS A 267 -2.85 4.56 -15.71
CA LYS A 267 -2.35 4.00 -14.45
C LYS A 267 -1.91 2.54 -14.58
N GLN A 268 -2.73 1.68 -15.20
CA GLN A 268 -2.39 0.28 -15.46
C GLN A 268 -1.15 0.15 -16.36
N THR A 269 -1.03 1.00 -17.38
CA THR A 269 0.13 1.03 -18.28
C THR A 269 1.42 1.42 -17.53
N MET A 270 1.36 2.42 -16.63
CA MET A 270 2.49 2.77 -15.77
C MET A 270 2.85 1.66 -14.78
N GLN A 271 1.85 1.00 -14.17
CA GLN A 271 2.09 -0.15 -13.29
C GLN A 271 2.74 -1.33 -14.04
N MET A 272 2.27 -1.63 -15.25
CA MET A 272 2.89 -2.65 -16.11
C MET A 272 4.32 -2.30 -16.52
N ALA A 273 4.62 -1.02 -16.78
CA ALA A 273 5.99 -0.56 -17.04
C ALA A 273 6.90 -0.73 -15.81
N ALA A 274 6.42 -0.37 -14.62
CA ALA A 274 7.16 -0.54 -13.36
C ALA A 274 7.37 -2.02 -12.98
N LEU A 275 6.40 -2.89 -13.28
CA LEU A 275 6.55 -4.34 -13.10
C LEU A 275 7.56 -4.94 -14.08
N ARG A 276 7.62 -4.46 -15.33
CA ARG A 276 8.63 -4.89 -16.32
C ARG A 276 10.05 -4.53 -15.89
N THR A 277 10.30 -3.29 -15.48
CA THR A 277 11.64 -2.88 -15.01
C THR A 277 12.04 -3.58 -13.70
N ASN A 278 11.09 -3.89 -12.81
CA ASN A 278 11.36 -4.77 -11.66
C ASN A 278 11.68 -6.22 -12.09
N MET A 279 11.00 -6.78 -13.09
CA MET A 279 11.35 -8.11 -13.63
C MET A 279 12.76 -8.12 -14.21
N GLU A 280 13.14 -7.14 -15.04
CA GLU A 280 14.49 -7.01 -15.60
C GLU A 280 15.56 -6.89 -14.49
N ARG A 281 15.26 -6.15 -13.41
CA ARG A 281 16.14 -6.04 -12.24
C ARG A 281 16.25 -7.35 -11.44
N ILE A 282 15.17 -8.14 -11.35
CA ILE A 282 15.20 -9.48 -10.73
C ILE A 282 15.96 -10.46 -11.61
N GLU A 283 15.81 -10.41 -12.93
CA GLU A 283 16.46 -11.30 -13.88
C GLU A 283 17.97 -11.03 -14.00
N THR A 284 18.39 -9.77 -14.01
CA THR A 284 19.81 -9.38 -13.90
C THR A 284 20.42 -9.82 -12.56
N ASN A 285 19.71 -9.65 -11.43
CA ASN A 285 20.15 -10.17 -10.14
C ASN A 285 20.23 -11.71 -10.11
N LYS A 286 19.28 -12.42 -10.70
CA LYS A 286 19.29 -13.89 -10.85
C LYS A 286 20.53 -14.33 -11.63
N ASN A 287 20.82 -13.68 -12.77
CA ASN A 287 22.00 -13.99 -13.59
C ASN A 287 23.30 -13.74 -12.80
N LEU A 288 23.39 -12.63 -12.06
CA LEU A 288 24.54 -12.33 -11.19
C LEU A 288 24.71 -13.37 -10.07
N LEU A 289 23.62 -13.80 -9.43
CA LEU A 289 23.62 -14.86 -8.41
C LEU A 289 24.01 -16.22 -9.02
N GLN A 290 23.58 -16.53 -10.24
CA GLN A 290 23.93 -17.76 -10.93
C GLN A 290 25.43 -17.81 -11.30
N VAL A 291 26.02 -16.68 -11.73
CA VAL A 291 27.47 -16.56 -11.94
C VAL A 291 28.25 -16.69 -10.62
N LYS A 292 27.78 -16.06 -9.53
CA LYS A 292 28.38 -16.22 -8.20
C LYS A 292 28.31 -17.67 -7.71
N LEU A 293 27.17 -18.34 -7.90
CA LEU A 293 26.98 -19.75 -7.54
C LEU A 293 27.95 -20.65 -8.30
N ALA A 294 28.04 -20.49 -9.62
CA ALA A 294 28.98 -21.24 -10.46
C ALA A 294 30.44 -21.05 -10.01
N LYS A 295 30.83 -19.82 -9.67
CA LYS A 295 32.15 -19.55 -9.10
C LYS A 295 32.36 -20.27 -7.76
N THR A 296 31.42 -20.19 -6.82
CA THR A 296 31.55 -20.87 -5.52
C THR A 296 31.56 -22.40 -5.63
N VAL A 297 30.90 -22.97 -6.64
CA VAL A 297 30.99 -24.41 -6.94
C VAL A 297 32.39 -24.78 -7.44
N GLY A 298 32.96 -24.01 -8.38
CA GLY A 298 34.33 -24.22 -8.84
C GLY A 298 35.38 -24.03 -7.73
N ASP A 299 35.22 -23.02 -6.87
CA ASP A 299 36.08 -22.80 -5.70
C ASP A 299 35.98 -23.98 -4.70
N TYR A 300 34.79 -24.55 -4.52
CA TYR A 300 34.57 -25.75 -3.70
C TYR A 300 35.21 -27.01 -4.30
N GLU A 301 35.05 -27.25 -5.60
CA GLU A 301 35.70 -28.35 -6.32
C GLU A 301 37.24 -28.27 -6.23
N ASN A 302 37.79 -27.06 -6.37
CA ASN A 302 39.22 -26.80 -6.18
C ASN A 302 39.68 -27.13 -4.75
N MET A 303 38.88 -26.76 -3.73
CA MET A 303 39.17 -27.11 -2.33
C MET A 303 39.08 -28.61 -2.06
N VAL A 304 38.13 -29.33 -2.68
CA VAL A 304 38.04 -30.79 -2.60
C VAL A 304 39.29 -31.44 -3.21
N GLN A 305 39.71 -31.03 -4.41
CA GLN A 305 40.94 -31.52 -5.04
C GLN A 305 42.19 -31.23 -4.20
N LEU A 306 42.29 -30.05 -3.57
CA LEU A 306 43.39 -29.71 -2.68
C LEU A 306 43.38 -30.60 -1.42
N LYS A 307 42.22 -30.80 -0.81
CA LYS A 307 42.05 -31.69 0.35
C LYS A 307 42.42 -33.13 0.01
N ASP A 308 42.09 -33.64 -1.18
CA ASP A 308 42.47 -34.99 -1.60
C ASP A 308 43.99 -35.10 -1.89
N LYS A 309 44.61 -34.07 -2.48
CA LYS A 309 46.09 -33.99 -2.61
C LYS A 309 46.78 -34.03 -1.23
N VAL A 310 46.35 -33.19 -0.30
CA VAL A 310 46.90 -33.15 1.08
C VAL A 310 46.66 -34.48 1.82
N THR A 311 45.51 -35.12 1.62
CA THR A 311 45.21 -36.44 2.21
C THR A 311 46.15 -37.52 1.66
N ASN A 312 46.44 -37.49 0.35
CA ASN A 312 47.39 -38.40 -0.27
C ASN A 312 48.83 -38.15 0.20
N GLU A 313 49.28 -36.89 0.30
CA GLU A 313 50.58 -36.54 0.88
C GLU A 313 50.72 -36.95 2.35
N PHE A 314 49.66 -36.78 3.15
CA PHE A 314 49.62 -37.25 4.52
C PHE A 314 49.78 -38.78 4.60
N ASN A 315 49.03 -39.52 3.76
CA ASN A 315 49.13 -40.97 3.68
C ASN A 315 50.53 -41.45 3.25
N THR A 316 51.20 -40.77 2.31
CA THR A 316 52.60 -41.12 1.95
C THR A 316 53.56 -40.85 3.10
N LYS A 317 53.43 -39.72 3.82
CA LYS A 317 54.26 -39.43 5.00
C LYS A 317 54.01 -40.41 6.15
N VAL A 318 52.76 -40.84 6.40
CA VAL A 318 52.43 -41.89 7.39
C VAL A 318 53.09 -43.22 7.02
N ASN A 319 53.11 -43.60 5.74
CA ASN A 319 53.79 -44.82 5.29
C ASN A 319 55.32 -44.71 5.44
N ILE A 320 55.92 -43.56 5.14
CA ILE A 320 57.35 -43.31 5.36
C ILE A 320 57.68 -43.38 6.87
N LEU A 321 56.84 -42.80 7.73
CA LEU A 321 57.01 -42.88 9.18
C LEU A 321 56.96 -44.33 9.70
N LYS A 322 56.01 -45.15 9.24
CA LYS A 322 55.95 -46.59 9.59
C LYS A 322 57.23 -47.33 9.21
N LEU A 323 57.75 -47.11 7.99
CA LEU A 323 59.02 -47.70 7.56
C LEU A 323 60.19 -47.26 8.47
N LYS A 324 60.24 -45.99 8.87
CA LYS A 324 61.27 -45.46 9.79
C LYS A 324 61.11 -45.94 11.23
N GLU A 325 59.88 -46.21 11.69
CA GLU A 325 59.63 -46.89 12.97
C GLU A 325 60.10 -48.34 12.95
N ASP A 326 59.86 -49.08 11.86
CA ASP A 326 60.28 -50.48 11.73
C ASP A 326 61.81 -50.61 11.58
N GLU A 327 62.47 -49.68 10.89
CA GLU A 327 63.94 -49.52 10.95
C GLU A 327 64.41 -49.24 12.40
N ASN A 328 63.76 -48.33 13.13
CA ASN A 328 64.09 -48.07 14.53
C ASN A 328 63.90 -49.30 15.44
N LYS A 329 62.86 -50.11 15.20
CA LYS A 329 62.66 -51.39 15.91
C LYS A 329 63.80 -52.37 15.62
N LYS A 330 64.27 -52.48 14.36
CA LYS A 330 65.46 -53.26 14.01
C LYS A 330 66.71 -52.77 14.75
N PHE A 331 67.01 -51.47 14.70
CA PHE A 331 68.18 -50.92 15.40
C PHE A 331 68.10 -51.09 16.93
N ARG A 332 66.90 -51.00 17.54
CA ARG A 332 66.71 -51.31 18.97
C ARG A 332 66.99 -52.78 19.30
N LEU A 333 66.52 -53.71 18.46
CA LEU A 333 66.80 -55.14 18.61
C LEU A 333 68.29 -55.47 18.44
N GLU A 334 68.97 -54.78 17.51
CA GLU A 334 70.41 -54.92 17.27
C GLU A 334 71.24 -54.36 18.43
N ASN A 335 70.93 -53.15 18.92
CA ASN A 335 71.54 -52.61 20.14
C ASN A 335 71.31 -53.52 21.35
N ALA A 336 70.13 -54.11 21.51
CA ALA A 336 69.86 -55.05 22.59
C ALA A 336 70.69 -56.34 22.50
N LYS A 337 71.09 -56.78 21.29
CA LYS A 337 72.05 -57.87 21.10
C LYS A 337 73.47 -57.40 21.45
N LEU A 338 73.89 -56.23 20.96
CA LEU A 338 75.23 -55.67 21.21
C LEU A 338 75.50 -55.43 22.70
N VAL A 339 74.51 -54.94 23.45
CA VAL A 339 74.61 -54.79 24.92
C VAL A 339 74.78 -56.15 25.59
N LYS A 340 74.00 -57.18 25.21
CA LYS A 340 74.16 -58.54 25.76
C LYS A 340 75.55 -59.12 25.47
N THR A 341 76.10 -58.91 24.28
CA THR A 341 77.48 -59.35 23.97
C THR A 341 78.53 -58.58 24.74
N ARG A 342 78.36 -57.26 24.94
CA ARG A 342 79.23 -56.44 25.80
C ARG A 342 79.23 -56.96 27.24
N ASP A 343 78.05 -57.22 27.80
CA ASP A 343 77.92 -57.68 29.19
C ASP A 343 78.50 -59.08 29.41
N LEU A 344 78.42 -59.95 28.38
CA LEU A 344 79.09 -61.25 28.38
C LEU A 344 80.62 -61.10 28.36
N LEU A 345 81.14 -60.25 27.48
CA LEU A 345 82.58 -59.97 27.38
C LEU A 345 83.13 -59.34 28.67
N GLN A 346 82.39 -58.41 29.28
CA GLN A 346 82.76 -57.77 30.54
C GLN A 346 82.85 -58.80 31.69
N LYS A 347 81.93 -59.78 31.76
CA LYS A 347 82.04 -60.90 32.71
C LYS A 347 83.27 -61.78 32.44
N THR A 348 83.62 -62.03 31.17
CA THR A 348 84.84 -62.79 30.86
C THR A 348 86.12 -62.03 31.24
N MET A 349 86.17 -60.70 31.05
CA MET A 349 87.29 -59.89 31.54
C MET A 349 87.45 -59.98 33.05
N GLN A 350 86.36 -59.79 33.82
CA GLN A 350 86.39 -59.89 35.29
C GLN A 350 86.86 -61.26 35.78
N SER A 351 86.49 -62.35 35.09
CA SER A 351 86.98 -63.70 35.41
C SER A 351 88.49 -63.86 35.15
N ILE A 352 89.02 -63.22 34.10
CA ILE A 352 90.45 -63.25 33.76
C ILE A 352 91.26 -62.38 34.74
N GLU A 353 90.74 -61.22 35.12
CA GLU A 353 91.35 -60.32 36.12
C GLU A 353 91.42 -61.00 37.51
N ALA A 354 90.38 -61.71 37.92
CA ALA A 354 90.39 -62.50 39.15
C ALA A 354 91.43 -63.63 39.11
N ALA A 355 91.54 -64.36 37.99
CA ALA A 355 92.56 -65.40 37.80
C ALA A 355 93.99 -64.83 37.81
N LYS A 356 94.20 -63.66 37.20
CA LYS A 356 95.47 -62.94 37.22
C LYS A 356 95.87 -62.54 38.65
N SER A 357 94.94 -62.01 39.43
CA SER A 357 95.19 -61.62 40.83
C SER A 357 95.57 -62.81 41.71
N ALA A 358 94.93 -63.97 41.51
CA ALA A 358 95.30 -65.21 42.21
C ALA A 358 96.73 -65.68 41.88
N LEU A 359 97.14 -65.60 40.60
CA LEU A 359 98.50 -65.89 40.15
C LEU A 359 99.54 -64.90 40.71
N GLU A 360 99.20 -63.60 40.79
CA GLU A 360 100.07 -62.59 41.40
C GLU A 360 100.28 -62.85 42.91
N GLN A 361 99.27 -63.34 43.61
CA GLN A 361 99.38 -63.76 45.02
C GLN A 361 100.25 -65.01 45.19
N GLU A 362 100.17 -66.00 44.30
CA GLU A 362 101.09 -67.16 44.28
C GLU A 362 102.54 -66.72 44.08
N VAL A 363 102.80 -65.82 43.12
CA VAL A 363 104.14 -65.26 42.88
C VAL A 363 104.67 -64.52 44.12
N ALA A 364 103.81 -63.83 44.87
CA ALA A 364 104.20 -63.17 46.12
C ALA A 364 104.57 -64.17 47.23
N LYS A 365 103.84 -65.28 47.37
CA LYS A 365 104.20 -66.37 48.31
C LYS A 365 105.55 -66.99 47.96
N LEU A 366 105.77 -67.30 46.69
CA LEU A 366 107.03 -67.90 46.21
C LEU A 366 108.24 -66.97 46.45
N LYS A 367 108.07 -65.66 46.28
CA LYS A 367 109.11 -64.67 46.65
C LYS A 367 109.43 -64.70 48.15
N ASN A 368 108.43 -64.81 49.02
CA ASN A 368 108.65 -64.93 50.46
C ASN A 368 109.38 -66.23 50.85
N THR A 369 109.10 -67.35 50.17
CA THR A 369 109.86 -68.60 50.40
C THR A 369 111.33 -68.51 49.96
N ILE A 370 111.64 -67.72 48.92
CA ILE A 370 113.03 -67.46 48.52
C ILE A 370 113.76 -66.68 49.63
N VAL A 371 113.15 -65.61 50.16
CA VAL A 371 113.73 -64.79 51.24
C VAL A 371 113.98 -65.59 52.53
N THR A 372 113.17 -66.63 52.82
CA THR A 372 113.44 -67.52 53.96
C THR A 372 114.64 -68.44 53.70
N PHE A 373 114.76 -69.06 52.51
CA PHE A 373 115.93 -69.88 52.17
C PHE A 373 117.24 -69.06 52.11
N GLU A 374 117.18 -67.79 51.70
CA GLU A 374 118.34 -66.88 51.74
C GLU A 374 118.82 -66.61 53.18
N LYS A 375 117.90 -66.50 54.15
CA LYS A 375 118.25 -66.33 55.57
C LYS A 375 118.85 -67.60 56.17
N GLU A 376 118.38 -68.78 55.78
CA GLU A 376 118.96 -70.07 56.19
C GLU A 376 120.39 -70.25 55.66
N ARG A 377 120.63 -69.89 54.39
CA ARG A 377 121.96 -69.85 53.78
C ARG A 377 122.92 -68.95 54.58
N ASP A 378 122.49 -67.75 54.94
CA ASP A 378 123.33 -66.78 55.66
C ASP A 378 123.59 -67.19 57.12
N ALA A 379 122.67 -67.93 57.75
CA ALA A 379 122.90 -68.56 59.06
C ALA A 379 123.96 -69.67 58.97
N SER A 380 123.88 -70.55 57.96
CA SER A 380 124.88 -71.61 57.71
C SER A 380 126.28 -71.03 57.49
N LYS A 381 126.38 -69.91 56.76
CA LYS A 381 127.66 -69.21 56.52
C LYS A 381 128.32 -68.69 57.81
N LYS A 382 127.53 -68.13 58.75
CA LYS A 382 128.04 -67.64 60.05
C LYS A 382 128.59 -68.76 60.94
N SER A 383 128.04 -69.98 60.84
CA SER A 383 128.55 -71.15 61.56
C SER A 383 129.94 -71.57 61.06
N TYR A 384 130.16 -71.51 59.74
CA TYR A 384 131.44 -71.85 59.10
C TYR A 384 132.59 -70.88 59.50
N ASP A 385 132.33 -69.58 59.53
CA ASP A 385 133.35 -68.57 59.89
C ASP A 385 133.79 -68.64 61.36
N ALA A 386 132.94 -69.18 62.26
CA ALA A 386 133.29 -69.40 63.66
C ALA A 386 134.33 -70.52 63.83
N ALA A 387 134.16 -71.64 63.10
CA ALA A 387 135.09 -72.77 63.16
C ALA A 387 136.51 -72.41 62.69
N ARG A 388 136.63 -71.46 61.74
CA ARG A 388 137.92 -71.01 61.20
C ARG A 388 138.79 -70.30 62.25
N LYS A 389 138.20 -69.52 63.17
CA LYS A 389 138.95 -68.76 64.19
C LYS A 389 139.55 -69.62 65.29
N GLN A 390 139.04 -70.84 65.50
CA GLN A 390 139.57 -71.78 66.49
C GLN A 390 140.95 -72.35 66.08
N VAL A 391 141.28 -72.31 64.78
CA VAL A 391 142.51 -72.90 64.21
C VAL A 391 143.72 -71.96 64.35
N ASP A 392 143.54 -70.65 64.21
CA ASP A 392 144.62 -69.65 64.24
C ASP A 392 145.21 -69.37 65.64
N ALA A 393 144.60 -69.91 66.70
CA ALA A 393 145.08 -69.78 68.08
C ALA A 393 146.23 -70.76 68.41
N VAL A 394 146.25 -71.94 67.80
CA VAL A 394 147.19 -73.03 68.15
C VAL A 394 148.60 -72.82 67.57
N LEU A 395 148.78 -71.89 66.64
CA LEU A 395 150.04 -71.69 65.91
C LEU A 395 151.04 -70.70 66.56
N ARG A 396 150.73 -70.11 67.73
CA ARG A 396 151.58 -69.06 68.34
C ARG A 396 152.28 -69.41 69.66
N GLU A 397 152.11 -70.62 70.19
CA GLU A 397 152.70 -71.02 71.49
C GLU A 397 154.04 -71.78 71.39
N ARG A 398 154.63 -71.93 70.20
CA ARG A 398 155.81 -72.80 69.98
C ARG A 398 157.17 -72.14 70.27
N ASP A 399 157.32 -70.84 70.02
CA ASP A 399 158.65 -70.24 69.77
C ASP A 399 159.23 -69.39 70.94
N LEU A 400 158.79 -69.64 72.19
CA LEU A 400 159.17 -68.84 73.38
C LEU A 400 160.09 -69.59 74.40
N VAL A 401 160.72 -70.70 74.02
CA VAL A 401 161.53 -71.54 74.97
C VAL A 401 162.90 -71.92 74.40
N ARG A 402 163.76 -70.94 74.03
CA ARG A 402 165.11 -71.28 73.52
C ARG A 402 166.32 -70.39 73.81
N LYS A 403 166.28 -69.32 74.64
CA LYS A 403 167.55 -68.58 74.94
C LYS A 403 167.74 -67.74 76.21
N ASP A 404 167.03 -67.99 77.31
CA ASP A 404 167.30 -67.34 78.61
C ASP A 404 168.20 -68.17 79.56
N LEU A 405 169.38 -68.65 79.09
CA LEU A 405 170.26 -69.47 79.95
C LEU A 405 171.77 -69.39 79.67
N THR A 406 172.37 -68.22 79.91
CA THR A 406 173.75 -68.12 80.42
C THR A 406 173.85 -67.01 81.45
N LYS A 407 173.66 -67.40 82.72
CA LYS A 407 173.88 -66.61 83.94
C LYS A 407 175.16 -67.15 84.61
N ILE A 408 175.69 -66.42 85.61
CA ILE A 408 176.75 -66.86 86.57
C ILE A 408 178.19 -66.73 86.00
N ASN A 409 179.02 -65.76 86.44
CA ASN A 409 179.77 -65.61 87.70
C ASN A 409 180.83 -66.70 87.97
N LEU A 410 182.10 -66.32 88.17
CA LEU A 410 183.04 -66.97 89.12
C LEU A 410 184.37 -66.21 89.27
N SER A 411 184.99 -66.32 90.46
CA SER A 411 186.29 -65.75 90.89
C SER A 411 186.32 -64.22 91.02
N LEU A 412 186.39 -63.59 92.21
CA LEU A 412 186.67 -64.04 93.59
C LEU A 412 188.06 -64.70 93.82
N THR A 413 188.97 -63.87 94.36
CA THR A 413 190.14 -64.22 95.19
C THR A 413 191.25 -65.10 94.60
N HIS A 414 192.40 -64.48 94.33
CA HIS A 414 193.68 -65.09 94.69
C HIS A 414 194.69 -64.05 95.20
N GLN A 415 194.91 -64.15 96.52
CA GLN A 415 196.15 -63.95 97.29
C GLN A 415 196.85 -62.58 97.29
N THR A 416 197.18 -61.96 98.43
CA THR A 416 197.58 -62.46 99.78
C THR A 416 198.95 -63.11 99.87
N GLU A 417 200.01 -62.49 99.33
CA GLU A 417 201.39 -62.83 99.75
C GLU A 417 202.43 -61.70 99.50
N GLN A 418 202.29 -60.56 100.20
CA GLN A 418 203.49 -59.82 100.62
C GLN A 418 203.29 -59.05 101.93
N ASN A 419 203.10 -59.83 103.00
CA ASN A 419 203.39 -59.37 104.35
C ASN A 419 204.89 -59.02 104.50
N THR A 420 205.22 -58.33 105.60
CA THR A 420 206.58 -58.20 106.20
C THR A 420 207.62 -57.28 105.53
N LEU A 421 207.25 -56.17 104.87
CA LEU A 421 208.25 -55.12 104.57
C LEU A 421 207.89 -53.70 105.03
N LEU A 422 207.95 -53.54 106.36
CA LEU A 422 208.36 -52.34 107.11
C LEU A 422 207.39 -51.13 107.01
N GLU A 423 206.69 -50.75 108.09
CA GLU A 423 207.23 -50.03 109.28
C GLU A 423 208.02 -48.74 109.00
N LYS A 424 208.31 -48.39 107.73
CA LYS A 424 208.98 -47.13 107.34
C LYS A 424 208.04 -46.07 106.74
N GLN A 425 206.80 -46.41 106.40
CA GLN A 425 205.81 -45.45 105.87
C GLN A 425 204.94 -44.77 106.95
N GLN A 426 205.38 -44.80 108.20
CA GLN A 426 204.81 -44.04 109.33
C GLN A 426 204.90 -42.50 109.16
N LYS A 427 205.43 -41.99 108.03
CA LYS A 427 205.67 -40.57 107.76
C LYS A 427 204.90 -40.00 106.56
N THR A 428 204.18 -40.83 105.81
CA THR A 428 203.36 -40.38 104.66
C THR A 428 201.91 -40.09 105.05
N LEU A 429 201.41 -40.71 106.13
CA LEU A 429 200.05 -40.57 106.64
C LEU A 429 199.70 -39.15 107.13
N GLU A 430 200.68 -38.26 107.33
CA GLU A 430 200.44 -36.85 107.71
C GLU A 430 199.99 -35.97 106.53
N ASN A 431 200.21 -36.39 105.28
CA ASN A 431 199.86 -35.60 104.09
C ASN A 431 198.47 -35.91 103.50
N GLU A 432 197.94 -37.13 103.70
CA GLU A 432 196.67 -37.55 103.08
C GLU A 432 195.43 -36.94 103.77
N ILE A 433 195.53 -36.61 105.07
CA ILE A 433 194.43 -36.01 105.84
C ILE A 433 193.99 -34.65 105.25
N LYS A 434 194.91 -33.89 104.64
CA LYS A 434 194.59 -32.62 103.95
C LYS A 434 193.87 -32.80 102.61
N ALA A 435 193.99 -33.96 101.96
CA ALA A 435 193.33 -34.22 100.68
C ALA A 435 191.83 -34.53 100.85
N HIS A 436 191.45 -35.27 101.90
CA HIS A 436 190.06 -35.67 102.12
C HIS A 436 189.12 -34.52 102.51
N GLN A 437 189.62 -33.47 103.18
CA GLN A 437 188.83 -32.27 103.46
C GLN A 437 188.41 -31.51 102.19
N ALA A 438 189.24 -31.53 101.13
CA ALA A 438 188.90 -30.92 99.84
C ALA A 438 187.86 -31.72 99.03
N ALA A 439 187.75 -33.03 99.26
CA ALA A 439 186.77 -33.88 98.59
C ALA A 439 185.33 -33.64 99.11
N ALA A 440 185.16 -33.55 100.44
CA ALA A 440 183.85 -33.33 101.07
C ALA A 440 183.17 -32.04 100.56
N GLN A 441 183.94 -30.97 100.36
CA GLN A 441 183.43 -29.67 99.92
C GLN A 441 182.95 -29.66 98.46
N LYS A 442 183.46 -30.56 97.60
CA LYS A 442 182.95 -30.77 96.24
C LYS A 442 181.65 -31.57 96.20
N GLN A 443 181.42 -32.46 97.17
CA GLN A 443 180.26 -33.34 97.16
C GLN A 443 178.98 -32.60 97.59
N GLN A 444 179.10 -31.59 98.45
CA GLN A 444 178.00 -30.73 98.89
C GLN A 444 177.45 -29.79 97.80
N THR A 445 178.28 -29.37 96.83
CA THR A 445 177.83 -28.50 95.72
C THR A 445 177.10 -29.25 94.61
N LEU A 446 177.32 -30.56 94.45
CA LEU A 446 176.59 -31.38 93.48
C LEU A 446 175.14 -31.64 93.91
N LEU A 447 174.91 -31.85 95.21
CA LEU A 447 173.60 -32.23 95.76
C LEU A 447 172.57 -31.10 95.57
N LEU A 448 172.96 -29.86 95.89
CA LEU A 448 172.18 -28.63 95.64
C LEU A 448 171.79 -28.39 94.17
N LYS A 449 172.49 -29.01 93.21
CA LYS A 449 172.17 -28.90 91.78
C LYS A 449 171.03 -29.85 91.40
N ILE A 450 171.08 -31.09 91.91
CA ILE A 450 170.07 -32.12 91.65
C ILE A 450 168.72 -31.73 92.25
N GLU A 451 168.70 -31.11 93.43
CA GLU A 451 167.47 -30.60 94.05
C GLU A 451 166.76 -29.55 93.17
N LYS A 452 167.51 -28.60 92.61
CA LYS A 452 166.95 -27.59 91.68
C LYS A 452 166.41 -28.17 90.38
N ASP A 453 167.06 -29.21 89.85
CA ASP A 453 166.62 -29.84 88.61
C ASP A 453 165.38 -30.75 88.84
N ARG A 454 165.20 -31.31 90.05
CA ARG A 454 163.95 -31.99 90.45
C ARG A 454 162.76 -31.03 90.47
N ASP A 455 162.92 -29.87 91.10
CA ASP A 455 161.81 -28.94 91.32
C ASP A 455 161.33 -28.30 90.00
N ARG A 456 162.23 -28.04 89.04
CA ARG A 456 161.87 -27.65 87.68
C ARG A 456 161.00 -28.68 86.96
N ASN A 457 161.38 -29.95 87.02
CA ASN A 457 160.63 -31.01 86.34
C ASN A 457 159.23 -31.18 86.94
N ALA A 458 159.03 -30.88 88.22
CA ALA A 458 157.72 -30.88 88.85
C ALA A 458 156.83 -29.73 88.33
N GLU A 459 157.37 -28.52 88.17
CA GLU A 459 156.65 -27.40 87.55
C GLU A 459 156.26 -27.70 86.09
N GLU A 460 157.17 -28.30 85.29
CA GLU A 460 156.85 -28.67 83.90
C GLU A 460 155.71 -29.69 83.80
N VAL A 461 155.68 -30.71 84.67
CA VAL A 461 154.60 -31.70 84.69
C VAL A 461 153.25 -31.08 85.08
N GLN A 462 153.22 -30.16 86.06
CA GLN A 462 151.98 -29.47 86.43
C GLN A 462 151.45 -28.61 85.28
N ASN A 463 152.32 -27.80 84.65
CA ASN A 463 151.96 -26.96 83.51
C ASN A 463 151.40 -27.77 82.33
N LEU A 464 151.92 -28.98 82.09
CA LEU A 464 151.39 -29.89 81.07
C LEU A 464 150.03 -30.49 81.46
N SER A 465 149.82 -30.80 82.75
CA SER A 465 148.53 -31.31 83.25
C SER A 465 147.43 -30.28 83.11
N ASP A 466 147.65 -29.05 83.58
CA ASP A 466 146.71 -27.92 83.47
C ASP A 466 146.34 -27.66 81.99
N ARG A 467 147.31 -27.84 81.08
CA ARG A 467 147.08 -27.68 79.64
C ARG A 467 146.21 -28.78 79.03
N ILE A 468 146.29 -30.01 79.55
CA ILE A 468 145.44 -31.13 79.12
C ILE A 468 144.00 -30.92 79.59
N GLU A 469 143.79 -30.43 80.82
CA GLU A 469 142.45 -30.13 81.33
C GLU A 469 141.74 -29.06 80.48
N GLN A 470 142.40 -27.94 80.20
CA GLN A 470 141.87 -26.90 79.30
C GLN A 470 141.47 -27.45 77.92
N LEU A 471 142.29 -28.32 77.33
CA LEU A 471 142.00 -28.90 76.02
C LEU A 471 140.82 -29.88 76.06
N ASN A 472 140.60 -30.59 77.17
CA ASN A 472 139.44 -31.46 77.36
C ASN A 472 138.15 -30.67 77.53
N GLU A 473 138.17 -29.55 78.27
CA GLU A 473 137.03 -28.64 78.38
C GLU A 473 136.64 -28.04 77.02
N ASP A 474 137.62 -27.56 76.24
CA ASP A 474 137.43 -27.08 74.86
C ASP A 474 136.80 -28.16 73.94
N LEU A 475 137.24 -29.41 74.08
CA LEU A 475 136.76 -30.53 73.28
C LEU A 475 135.31 -30.89 73.65
N LEU A 476 134.97 -30.91 74.94
CA LEU A 476 133.61 -31.12 75.44
C LEU A 476 132.66 -30.00 74.97
N TYR A 477 133.09 -28.74 75.06
CA TYR A 477 132.32 -27.60 74.54
C TYR A 477 132.04 -27.73 73.03
N ARG A 478 133.04 -28.11 72.24
CA ARG A 478 132.87 -28.35 70.79
C ARG A 478 131.95 -29.53 70.48
N GLN A 479 131.98 -30.61 71.27
CA GLN A 479 131.06 -31.74 71.10
C GLN A 479 129.61 -31.34 71.35
N ASN A 480 129.34 -30.57 72.41
CA ASN A 480 128.00 -30.05 72.71
C ASN A 480 127.48 -29.14 71.60
N LEU A 481 128.32 -28.22 71.10
CA LEU A 481 127.96 -27.34 69.98
C LEU A 481 127.64 -28.13 68.69
N ILE A 482 128.37 -29.21 68.39
CA ILE A 482 128.07 -30.10 67.26
C ILE A 482 126.72 -30.81 67.44
N ALA A 483 126.36 -31.22 68.66
CA ALA A 483 125.07 -31.84 68.95
C ALA A 483 123.91 -30.85 68.71
N GLU A 484 123.99 -29.63 69.24
CA GLU A 484 122.98 -28.59 69.01
C GLU A 484 122.80 -28.26 67.53
N LEU A 485 123.90 -28.15 66.77
CA LEU A 485 123.83 -27.83 65.34
C LEU A 485 123.19 -28.96 64.52
N ARG A 486 123.41 -30.23 64.90
CA ARG A 486 122.74 -31.38 64.29
C ARG A 486 121.24 -31.41 64.58
N GLU A 487 120.83 -31.02 65.78
CA GLU A 487 119.41 -30.94 66.15
C GLU A 487 118.70 -29.80 65.40
N LYS A 488 119.32 -28.62 65.34
CA LYS A 488 118.85 -27.47 64.51
C LYS A 488 118.76 -27.81 63.02
N LEU A 489 119.69 -28.61 62.49
CA LEU A 489 119.64 -29.10 61.10
C LEU A 489 118.41 -30.00 60.89
N LYS A 490 118.23 -31.02 61.74
CA LYS A 490 117.10 -31.97 61.65
C LYS A 490 115.73 -31.28 61.80
N GLU A 491 115.63 -30.28 62.66
CA GLU A 491 114.42 -29.45 62.80
C GLU A 491 114.16 -28.63 61.51
N SER A 492 115.21 -28.10 60.89
CA SER A 492 115.11 -27.34 59.64
C SER A 492 114.71 -28.22 58.45
N GLU A 493 115.25 -29.44 58.36
CA GLU A 493 114.85 -30.46 57.38
C GLU A 493 113.37 -30.86 57.53
N SER A 494 112.91 -31.07 58.77
CA SER A 494 111.50 -31.36 59.07
C SER A 494 110.57 -30.20 58.63
N ARG A 495 110.95 -28.95 58.92
CA ARG A 495 110.21 -27.75 58.48
C ARG A 495 110.20 -27.59 56.96
N LEU A 496 111.29 -27.92 56.26
CA LEU A 496 111.35 -27.93 54.80
C LEU A 496 110.37 -28.95 54.21
N PHE A 497 110.38 -30.19 54.73
CA PHE A 497 109.49 -31.26 54.26
C PHE A 497 108.00 -30.93 54.48
N GLN A 498 107.65 -30.37 55.65
CA GLN A 498 106.30 -29.89 55.93
C GLN A 498 105.87 -28.79 54.94
N SER A 499 106.76 -27.86 54.63
CA SER A 499 106.50 -26.76 53.69
C SER A 499 106.32 -27.26 52.24
N GLN A 500 107.08 -28.28 51.83
CA GLN A 500 106.93 -28.91 50.52
C GLN A 500 105.58 -29.61 50.37
N ASN A 501 105.18 -30.40 51.38
CA ASN A 501 103.88 -31.08 51.39
C ASN A 501 102.70 -30.09 51.33
N LEU A 502 102.75 -29.01 52.12
CA LEU A 502 101.74 -27.95 52.06
C LEU A 502 101.64 -27.31 50.66
N LEU A 503 102.79 -27.08 50.00
CA LEU A 503 102.84 -26.50 48.66
C LEU A 503 102.27 -27.45 47.58
N GLU A 504 102.46 -28.76 47.72
CA GLU A 504 101.83 -29.76 46.85
C GLU A 504 100.31 -29.82 47.06
N ILE A 505 99.83 -29.77 48.31
CA ILE A 505 98.39 -29.70 48.63
C ILE A 505 97.76 -28.44 48.01
N THR A 506 98.34 -27.26 48.25
CA THR A 506 97.84 -25.99 47.68
C THR A 506 97.87 -25.99 46.14
N ARG A 507 98.85 -26.64 45.50
CA ARG A 507 98.85 -26.84 44.04
C ARG A 507 97.72 -27.76 43.58
N GLY A 508 97.44 -28.82 44.32
CA GLY A 508 96.30 -29.71 44.09
C GLY A 508 94.97 -28.96 44.14
N GLU A 509 94.74 -28.23 45.23
CA GLU A 509 93.55 -27.39 45.45
C GLU A 509 93.38 -26.33 44.35
N ARG A 510 94.45 -25.61 44.00
CA ARG A 510 94.43 -24.62 42.91
C ARG A 510 93.97 -25.24 41.59
N ASN A 511 94.47 -26.44 41.26
CA ASN A 511 94.13 -27.15 40.03
C ASN A 511 92.71 -27.75 40.06
N ILE A 512 92.11 -27.94 41.24
CA ILE A 512 90.69 -28.30 41.39
C ILE A 512 89.83 -27.04 41.14
N PHE A 513 90.09 -25.95 41.85
CA PHE A 513 89.35 -24.69 41.66
C PHE A 513 89.43 -24.14 40.23
N GLU A 514 90.55 -24.33 39.52
CA GLU A 514 90.71 -23.96 38.10
C GLU A 514 89.78 -24.79 37.18
N ARG A 515 89.58 -26.08 37.49
CA ARG A 515 88.61 -26.94 36.76
C ARG A 515 87.17 -26.60 37.12
N ASP A 516 86.89 -26.32 38.38
CA ASP A 516 85.55 -25.94 38.82
C ASP A 516 85.14 -24.59 38.22
N LEU A 517 86.04 -23.60 38.23
CA LEU A 517 85.82 -22.29 37.62
C LEU A 517 85.61 -22.38 36.10
N THR A 518 86.38 -23.22 35.39
CA THR A 518 86.16 -23.43 33.95
C THR A 518 84.88 -24.23 33.65
N THR A 519 84.42 -25.08 34.57
CA THR A 519 83.13 -25.79 34.45
C THR A 519 81.96 -24.83 34.68
N CYS A 520 81.96 -24.08 35.80
CA CYS A 520 80.98 -23.03 36.10
C CYS A 520 80.91 -21.95 35.00
N SER A 521 82.04 -21.60 34.37
CA SER A 521 82.07 -20.66 33.24
C SER A 521 81.31 -21.20 32.03
N LYS A 522 81.55 -22.46 31.64
CA LYS A 522 80.84 -23.14 30.55
C LYS A 522 79.34 -23.31 30.85
N GLU A 523 78.99 -23.60 32.10
CA GLU A 523 77.59 -23.66 32.53
C GLU A 523 76.91 -22.29 32.44
N SER A 524 77.61 -21.21 32.83
CA SER A 524 77.13 -19.83 32.68
C SER A 524 76.87 -19.45 31.22
N GLU A 525 77.77 -19.82 30.30
CA GLU A 525 77.56 -19.63 28.85
C GLU A 525 76.38 -20.46 28.34
N GLY A 526 76.30 -21.75 28.71
CA GLY A 526 75.17 -22.61 28.36
C GLY A 526 73.82 -22.11 28.87
N LEU A 527 73.78 -21.47 30.05
CA LEU A 527 72.58 -20.80 30.57
C LEU A 527 72.26 -19.50 29.82
N LYS A 528 73.27 -18.69 29.46
CA LYS A 528 73.07 -17.48 28.64
C LYS A 528 72.50 -17.80 27.26
N ASP A 529 72.94 -18.88 26.62
CA ASP A 529 72.43 -19.28 25.30
C ASP A 529 71.03 -19.91 25.38
N ARG A 530 70.72 -20.67 26.45
CA ARG A 530 69.33 -21.07 26.74
C ARG A 530 68.42 -19.85 26.94
N LEU A 531 68.89 -18.83 27.67
CA LEU A 531 68.15 -17.59 27.88
C LEU A 531 67.90 -16.84 26.56
N LYS A 532 68.91 -16.68 25.69
CA LYS A 532 68.73 -16.09 24.36
C LYS A 532 67.71 -16.85 23.52
N ASN A 533 67.74 -18.18 23.54
CA ASN A 533 66.77 -19.00 22.80
C ASN A 533 65.36 -18.90 23.38
N ALA A 534 65.22 -18.83 24.70
CA ALA A 534 63.93 -18.57 25.35
C ALA A 534 63.37 -17.18 25.00
N ILE A 535 64.21 -16.14 24.98
CA ILE A 535 63.81 -14.78 24.56
C ILE A 535 63.31 -14.79 23.10
N ARG A 536 64.08 -15.39 22.17
CA ARG A 536 63.64 -15.54 20.76
C ARG A 536 62.30 -16.26 20.64
N SER A 537 62.09 -17.34 21.41
CA SER A 537 60.83 -18.08 21.42
C SER A 537 59.68 -17.24 21.99
N VAL A 538 59.94 -16.41 23.01
CA VAL A 538 58.94 -15.48 23.56
C VAL A 538 58.57 -14.41 22.55
N ASP A 539 59.54 -13.86 21.82
CA ASP A 539 59.28 -12.81 20.83
C ASP A 539 58.54 -13.36 19.60
N GLN A 540 58.88 -14.56 19.13
CA GLN A 540 58.09 -15.27 18.11
C GLN A 540 56.65 -15.51 18.59
N LEU A 541 56.44 -15.96 19.83
CA LEU A 541 55.10 -16.15 20.39
C LEU A 541 54.31 -14.84 20.55
N LYS A 542 54.98 -13.70 20.83
CA LYS A 542 54.34 -12.38 20.82
C LYS A 542 53.87 -12.00 19.42
N GLU A 543 54.68 -12.27 18.39
CA GLU A 543 54.36 -11.96 16.99
C GLU A 543 53.22 -12.86 16.45
N GLU A 544 53.24 -14.15 16.78
CA GLU A 544 52.13 -15.09 16.54
C GLU A 544 50.85 -14.68 17.29
N ASN A 545 50.97 -14.12 18.50
CA ASN A 545 49.81 -13.61 19.24
C ASN A 545 49.28 -12.30 18.62
N ALA A 546 50.16 -11.39 18.19
CA ALA A 546 49.77 -10.14 17.53
C ALA A 546 49.06 -10.38 16.20
N THR A 547 49.55 -11.32 15.38
CA THR A 547 48.88 -11.73 14.14
C THR A 547 47.51 -12.37 14.41
N LYS A 548 47.40 -13.29 15.39
CA LYS A 548 46.10 -13.86 15.79
C LYS A 548 45.12 -12.82 16.35
N VAL A 549 45.59 -11.83 17.12
CA VAL A 549 44.74 -10.71 17.58
C VAL A 549 44.24 -9.87 16.40
N ALA A 550 45.07 -9.62 15.39
CA ALA A 550 44.65 -8.92 14.17
C ALA A 550 43.66 -9.73 13.32
N GLU A 551 43.82 -11.06 13.26
CA GLU A 551 42.85 -11.97 12.61
C GLU A 551 41.52 -12.01 13.35
N LEU A 552 41.54 -12.12 14.68
CA LEU A 552 40.34 -12.07 15.52
C LEU A 552 39.59 -10.73 15.37
N PHE A 553 40.32 -9.61 15.31
CA PHE A 553 39.71 -8.30 15.07
C PHE A 553 39.03 -8.22 13.69
N LYS A 554 39.68 -8.74 12.64
CA LYS A 554 39.07 -8.85 11.30
C LYS A 554 37.82 -9.74 11.34
N ALA A 555 37.89 -10.90 12.00
CA ALA A 555 36.77 -11.81 12.15
C ALA A 555 35.58 -11.16 12.87
N ASN A 556 35.80 -10.49 14.02
CA ASN A 556 34.75 -9.72 14.71
C ASN A 556 34.13 -8.66 13.80
N LYS A 557 34.94 -7.88 13.06
CA LYS A 557 34.42 -6.87 12.14
C LYS A 557 33.59 -7.48 11.00
N THR A 558 33.89 -8.70 10.56
CA THR A 558 33.03 -9.44 9.62
C THR A 558 31.76 -9.98 10.26
N ILE A 559 31.81 -10.42 11.51
CA ILE A 559 30.63 -10.84 12.29
C ILE A 559 29.69 -9.64 12.46
N ASP A 560 30.17 -8.47 12.93
CA ASP A 560 29.37 -7.25 13.08
C ASP A 560 28.67 -6.83 11.78
N ARG A 561 29.34 -6.99 10.62
CA ARG A 561 28.74 -6.71 9.31
C ARG A 561 27.61 -7.71 9.00
N VAL A 562 27.86 -8.99 9.20
CA VAL A 562 26.86 -10.06 8.97
C VAL A 562 25.69 -9.96 9.96
N GLU A 563 25.93 -9.55 11.20
CA GLU A 563 24.91 -9.33 12.23
C GLU A 563 23.97 -8.18 11.82
N LYS A 564 24.53 -7.07 11.29
CA LYS A 564 23.77 -5.96 10.72
C LYS A 564 22.98 -6.38 9.47
N GLU A 565 23.59 -7.12 8.54
CA GLU A 565 22.91 -7.65 7.35
C GLU A 565 21.79 -8.64 7.69
N LYS A 566 21.99 -9.48 8.71
CA LYS A 566 20.96 -10.35 9.29
C LYS A 566 19.81 -9.55 9.89
N GLN A 567 20.10 -8.43 10.56
CA GLN A 567 19.06 -7.59 11.16
C GLN A 567 18.28 -6.79 10.11
N THR A 568 18.91 -6.30 9.05
CA THR A 568 18.19 -5.66 7.93
C THR A 568 17.41 -6.66 7.09
N LEU A 569 17.92 -7.88 6.88
CA LEU A 569 17.15 -8.95 6.23
C LEU A 569 15.94 -9.37 7.07
N LYS A 570 16.05 -9.41 8.40
CA LYS A 570 14.89 -9.65 9.29
C LYS A 570 13.80 -8.60 9.12
N THR A 571 14.13 -7.31 9.15
CA THR A 571 13.12 -6.25 9.00
C THR A 571 12.50 -6.25 7.60
N VAL A 572 13.27 -6.57 6.54
CA VAL A 572 12.72 -6.79 5.19
C VAL A 572 11.75 -7.98 5.16
N VAL A 573 12.06 -9.08 5.83
CA VAL A 573 11.16 -10.25 5.92
C VAL A 573 9.89 -9.94 6.73
N GLU A 574 9.98 -9.21 7.84
CA GLU A 574 8.80 -8.76 8.60
C GLU A 574 7.92 -7.80 7.77
N ASN A 575 8.52 -6.87 7.03
CA ASN A 575 7.78 -5.99 6.12
C ASN A 575 7.11 -6.78 4.98
N MET A 576 7.82 -7.72 4.34
CA MET A 576 7.23 -8.59 3.31
C MET A 576 6.10 -9.48 3.85
N ASN A 577 6.21 -9.96 5.08
CA ASN A 577 5.14 -10.74 5.71
C ASN A 577 3.90 -9.88 5.97
N THR A 578 4.04 -8.64 6.44
CA THR A 578 2.90 -7.74 6.65
C THR A 578 2.26 -7.29 5.33
N GLU A 579 3.04 -7.04 4.28
CA GLU A 579 2.53 -6.82 2.92
C GLU A 579 1.78 -8.05 2.36
N LEU A 580 2.27 -9.26 2.64
CA LEU A 580 1.65 -10.52 2.22
C LEU A 580 0.35 -10.79 2.99
N GLU A 581 0.31 -10.54 4.30
CA GLU A 581 -0.92 -10.61 5.11
C GLU A 581 -1.97 -9.60 4.65
N HIS A 582 -1.57 -8.36 4.36
CA HIS A 582 -2.46 -7.34 3.82
C HIS A 582 -3.02 -7.76 2.44
N SER A 583 -2.15 -8.25 1.54
CA SER A 583 -2.54 -8.74 0.21
C SER A 583 -3.47 -9.95 0.29
N ALA A 584 -3.24 -10.87 1.23
CA ALA A 584 -4.11 -12.01 1.48
C ALA A 584 -5.48 -11.60 2.04
N SER A 585 -5.54 -10.56 2.88
CA SER A 585 -6.79 -9.99 3.37
C SER A 585 -7.59 -9.33 2.24
N GLU A 586 -6.96 -8.51 1.41
CA GLU A 586 -7.60 -7.90 0.23
C GLU A 586 -8.11 -8.97 -0.75
N LEU A 587 -7.30 -10.00 -1.03
CA LEU A 587 -7.72 -11.11 -1.89
C LEU A 587 -8.95 -11.83 -1.31
N LYS A 588 -8.99 -12.05 0.00
CA LYS A 588 -10.14 -12.67 0.69
C LYS A 588 -11.39 -11.79 0.61
N GLU A 589 -11.27 -10.47 0.75
CA GLU A 589 -12.37 -9.54 0.54
C GLU A 589 -12.88 -9.58 -0.90
N LYS A 590 -11.97 -9.58 -1.89
CA LYS A 590 -12.32 -9.67 -3.31
C LYS A 590 -12.94 -11.01 -3.69
N MET A 591 -12.52 -12.12 -3.07
CA MET A 591 -13.18 -13.42 -3.23
C MET A 591 -14.60 -13.41 -2.64
N ASN A 592 -14.81 -12.78 -1.48
CA ASN A 592 -16.14 -12.63 -0.89
C ASN A 592 -17.06 -11.72 -1.73
N GLU A 593 -16.52 -10.63 -2.29
CA GLU A 593 -17.23 -9.74 -3.22
C GLU A 593 -17.63 -10.48 -4.51
N ASN A 594 -16.69 -11.23 -5.11
CA ASN A 594 -16.93 -12.04 -6.30
C ASN A 594 -18.00 -13.13 -6.04
N ALA A 595 -17.95 -13.80 -4.88
CA ALA A 595 -18.97 -14.77 -4.47
C ALA A 595 -20.37 -14.13 -4.31
N ARG A 596 -20.45 -12.90 -3.79
CA ARG A 596 -21.72 -12.13 -3.73
C ARG A 596 -22.22 -11.78 -5.14
N LEU A 597 -21.36 -11.26 -6.00
CA LEU A 597 -21.72 -10.89 -7.38
C LEU A 597 -22.18 -12.12 -8.20
N ASN A 598 -21.51 -13.26 -8.07
CA ASN A 598 -21.93 -14.51 -8.71
C ASN A 598 -23.29 -15.00 -8.20
N LYS A 599 -23.57 -14.82 -6.89
CA LYS A 599 -24.90 -15.11 -6.35
C LYS A 599 -25.96 -14.19 -6.96
N THR A 600 -25.72 -12.87 -7.00
CA THR A 600 -26.63 -11.92 -7.64
C THR A 600 -26.88 -12.26 -9.10
N LEU A 601 -25.83 -12.57 -9.87
CA LEU A 601 -25.94 -13.00 -11.28
C LEU A 601 -26.75 -14.30 -11.43
N SER A 602 -26.60 -15.26 -10.51
CA SER A 602 -27.41 -16.47 -10.47
C SER A 602 -28.88 -16.16 -10.18
N ASP A 603 -29.14 -15.36 -9.15
CA ASP A 603 -30.49 -14.93 -8.76
C ASP A 603 -31.15 -14.17 -9.93
N ASP A 604 -30.43 -13.25 -10.59
CA ASP A 604 -30.88 -12.52 -11.79
C ASP A 604 -31.13 -13.44 -12.99
N ALA A 605 -30.32 -14.47 -13.20
CA ALA A 605 -30.58 -15.48 -14.23
C ALA A 605 -31.88 -16.28 -13.94
N THR A 606 -32.18 -16.59 -12.67
CA THR A 606 -33.46 -17.22 -12.29
C THR A 606 -34.64 -16.27 -12.44
N THR A 607 -34.49 -14.97 -12.17
CA THR A 607 -35.57 -14.01 -12.40
C THR A 607 -35.81 -13.77 -13.89
N MET A 608 -34.75 -13.67 -14.70
CA MET A 608 -34.85 -13.58 -16.17
C MET A 608 -35.58 -14.78 -16.79
N THR A 609 -35.26 -16.01 -16.37
CA THR A 609 -35.94 -17.21 -16.87
C THR A 609 -37.41 -17.27 -16.43
N ARG A 610 -37.71 -16.85 -15.18
CA ARG A 610 -39.11 -16.68 -14.71
C ARG A 610 -39.87 -15.64 -15.54
N LEU A 611 -39.27 -14.49 -15.82
CA LEU A 611 -39.88 -13.41 -16.61
C LEU A 611 -40.12 -13.82 -18.06
N LYS A 612 -39.17 -14.54 -18.70
CA LYS A 612 -39.38 -15.12 -20.04
C LYS A 612 -40.59 -16.06 -20.07
N LYS A 613 -40.70 -16.97 -19.09
CA LYS A 613 -41.87 -17.87 -18.99
C LYS A 613 -43.19 -17.14 -18.76
N GLN A 614 -43.18 -16.03 -18.01
CA GLN A 614 -44.37 -15.18 -17.84
C GLN A 614 -44.74 -14.44 -19.14
N LEU A 615 -43.75 -13.96 -19.90
CA LEU A 615 -43.95 -13.34 -21.21
C LEU A 615 -44.52 -14.34 -22.23
N GLU A 616 -43.98 -15.56 -22.30
CA GLU A 616 -44.50 -16.65 -23.13
C GLU A 616 -45.96 -16.98 -22.77
N GLY A 617 -46.28 -17.05 -21.46
CA GLY A 617 -47.66 -17.21 -20.99
C GLY A 617 -48.58 -16.10 -21.48
N ALA A 618 -48.19 -14.83 -21.31
CA ALA A 618 -48.96 -13.68 -21.77
C ALA A 618 -49.10 -13.62 -23.30
N ILE A 619 -48.09 -14.06 -24.06
CA ILE A 619 -48.16 -14.20 -25.52
C ILE A 619 -49.21 -15.24 -25.90
N ASN A 620 -49.19 -16.42 -25.26
CA ASN A 620 -50.15 -17.50 -25.50
C ASN A 620 -51.59 -17.08 -25.14
N GLU A 621 -51.79 -16.38 -24.03
CA GLU A 621 -53.10 -15.80 -23.65
C GLU A 621 -53.59 -14.78 -24.68
N LYS A 622 -52.72 -13.85 -25.11
CA LYS A 622 -53.00 -12.85 -26.14
C LYS A 622 -53.34 -13.50 -27.49
N ASP A 623 -52.65 -14.57 -27.88
CA ASP A 623 -52.92 -15.29 -29.13
C ASP A 623 -54.21 -16.13 -29.04
N LEU A 624 -54.52 -16.73 -27.88
CA LEU A 624 -55.83 -17.36 -27.64
C LEU A 624 -56.98 -16.35 -27.75
N VAL A 625 -56.85 -15.18 -27.11
CA VAL A 625 -57.85 -14.10 -27.19
C VAL A 625 -57.98 -13.59 -28.63
N LYS A 626 -56.87 -13.51 -29.39
CA LYS A 626 -56.90 -13.14 -30.81
C LYS A 626 -57.71 -14.15 -31.64
N VAL A 627 -57.50 -15.46 -31.44
CA VAL A 627 -58.27 -16.52 -32.13
C VAL A 627 -59.75 -16.49 -31.75
N GLN A 628 -60.06 -16.29 -30.47
CA GLN A 628 -61.45 -16.13 -30.01
C GLN A 628 -62.11 -14.89 -30.64
N LEU A 629 -61.39 -13.78 -30.74
CA LEU A 629 -61.90 -12.55 -31.36
C LEU A 629 -62.16 -12.74 -32.86
N THR A 630 -61.27 -13.40 -33.61
CA THR A 630 -61.51 -13.69 -35.03
C THR A 630 -62.73 -14.60 -35.23
N GLN A 631 -62.89 -15.65 -34.42
CA GLN A 631 -64.08 -16.51 -34.45
C GLN A 631 -65.38 -15.73 -34.16
N ARG A 632 -65.35 -14.76 -33.22
CA ARG A 632 -66.51 -13.90 -32.93
C ARG A 632 -66.80 -12.91 -34.06
N VAL A 633 -65.78 -12.40 -34.75
CA VAL A 633 -65.97 -11.56 -35.95
C VAL A 633 -66.59 -12.38 -37.10
N GLU A 634 -66.12 -13.60 -37.32
CA GLU A 634 -66.71 -14.53 -38.29
C GLU A 634 -68.16 -14.88 -37.95
N GLU A 635 -68.47 -15.15 -36.68
CA GLU A 635 -69.85 -15.37 -36.19
C GLU A 635 -70.75 -14.15 -36.46
N ILE A 636 -70.27 -12.93 -36.18
CA ILE A 636 -71.01 -11.68 -36.45
C ILE A 636 -71.23 -11.48 -37.96
N ASN A 637 -70.24 -11.78 -38.80
CA ASN A 637 -70.37 -11.69 -40.26
C ASN A 637 -71.42 -12.68 -40.76
N ASN A 638 -71.33 -13.95 -40.36
CA ASN A 638 -72.31 -14.99 -40.71
C ASN A 638 -73.75 -14.62 -40.28
N LEU A 639 -73.91 -14.03 -39.09
CA LEU A 639 -75.20 -13.54 -38.60
C LEU A 639 -75.72 -12.33 -39.41
N THR A 640 -74.81 -11.44 -39.83
CA THR A 640 -75.15 -10.27 -40.65
C THR A 640 -75.56 -10.67 -42.05
N GLU A 641 -74.85 -11.60 -42.69
CA GLU A 641 -75.25 -12.19 -43.98
C GLU A 641 -76.61 -12.90 -43.89
N LYS A 642 -76.83 -13.68 -42.83
CA LYS A 642 -78.13 -14.32 -42.58
C LYS A 642 -79.25 -13.30 -42.39
N LEU A 643 -79.01 -12.21 -41.67
CA LEU A 643 -79.96 -11.10 -41.49
C LEU A 643 -80.25 -10.40 -42.83
N ASN A 644 -79.22 -10.14 -43.64
CA ASN A 644 -79.40 -9.56 -44.97
C ASN A 644 -80.22 -10.47 -45.90
N MET A 645 -79.95 -11.78 -45.91
CA MET A 645 -80.76 -12.74 -46.68
C MET A 645 -82.22 -12.79 -46.21
N LEU A 646 -82.46 -12.71 -44.90
CA LEU A 646 -83.82 -12.67 -44.33
C LEU A 646 -84.54 -11.36 -44.68
N ASN A 647 -83.87 -10.21 -44.62
CA ASN A 647 -84.43 -8.92 -45.05
C ASN A 647 -84.76 -8.94 -46.55
N MET A 648 -83.86 -9.43 -47.41
CA MET A 648 -84.15 -9.57 -48.85
C MET A 648 -85.31 -10.53 -49.13
N ALA A 649 -85.52 -11.55 -48.30
CA ALA A 649 -86.68 -12.44 -48.40
C ALA A 649 -87.97 -11.74 -47.94
N LEU A 650 -87.89 -10.94 -46.86
CA LEU A 650 -88.99 -10.12 -46.36
C LEU A 650 -89.41 -9.07 -47.38
N ASP A 651 -88.48 -8.26 -47.91
CA ASP A 651 -88.74 -7.23 -48.92
C ASP A 651 -89.43 -7.82 -50.17
N ARG A 652 -88.99 -8.99 -50.63
CA ARG A 652 -89.65 -9.72 -51.73
C ARG A 652 -91.07 -10.16 -51.36
N GLY A 653 -91.27 -10.67 -50.14
CA GLY A 653 -92.58 -11.06 -49.63
C GLY A 653 -93.54 -9.88 -49.48
N GLU A 654 -93.05 -8.74 -48.98
CA GLU A 654 -93.81 -7.49 -48.86
C GLU A 654 -94.18 -6.91 -50.23
N ASN A 655 -93.26 -6.93 -51.19
CA ASN A 655 -93.53 -6.50 -52.57
C ASN A 655 -94.59 -7.41 -53.22
N GLN A 656 -94.41 -8.74 -53.15
CA GLN A 656 -95.42 -9.69 -53.66
C GLN A 656 -96.79 -9.53 -52.98
N TYR A 657 -96.82 -9.27 -51.67
CA TYR A 657 -98.07 -8.98 -50.96
C TYR A 657 -98.72 -7.67 -51.42
N ARG A 658 -97.91 -6.62 -51.68
CA ARG A 658 -98.38 -5.35 -52.24
C ARG A 658 -98.97 -5.54 -53.64
N ASP A 659 -98.28 -6.27 -54.51
CA ASP A 659 -98.76 -6.63 -55.84
C ASP A 659 -100.12 -7.36 -55.77
N ARG A 660 -100.28 -8.30 -54.82
CA ARG A 660 -101.57 -8.98 -54.59
C ARG A 660 -102.66 -8.07 -54.02
N LEU A 661 -102.33 -7.06 -53.23
CA LEU A 661 -103.31 -6.05 -52.79
C LEU A 661 -103.78 -5.19 -53.97
N ASP A 662 -102.88 -4.84 -54.90
CA ASP A 662 -103.22 -4.10 -56.12
C ASP A 662 -104.00 -4.97 -57.12
N ASP A 663 -103.66 -6.26 -57.30
CA ASP A 663 -104.51 -7.23 -58.03
C ASP A 663 -105.93 -7.27 -57.46
N ILE A 664 -106.07 -7.40 -56.13
CA ILE A 664 -107.37 -7.40 -55.43
C ILE A 664 -108.11 -6.07 -55.64
N ARG A 665 -107.39 -4.95 -55.69
CA ARG A 665 -107.97 -3.62 -55.95
C ARG A 665 -108.48 -3.51 -57.38
N LEU A 666 -107.70 -3.96 -58.37
CA LEU A 666 -108.09 -4.00 -59.78
C LEU A 666 -109.30 -4.92 -60.00
N LEU A 667 -109.29 -6.12 -59.41
CA LEU A 667 -110.44 -7.05 -59.45
C LEU A 667 -111.68 -6.46 -58.78
N LYS A 668 -111.56 -5.70 -57.68
CA LYS A 668 -112.68 -4.98 -57.06
C LYS A 668 -113.24 -3.89 -57.97
N ILE A 669 -112.38 -3.15 -58.68
CA ILE A 669 -112.79 -2.16 -59.69
C ILE A 669 -113.53 -2.86 -60.83
N GLU A 670 -113.01 -3.97 -61.34
CA GLU A 670 -113.63 -4.69 -62.45
C GLU A 670 -114.97 -5.35 -62.06
N ILE A 671 -115.07 -5.90 -60.84
CA ILE A 671 -116.35 -6.34 -60.28
C ILE A 671 -117.35 -5.18 -60.18
N SER A 672 -116.89 -3.96 -59.86
CA SER A 672 -117.74 -2.76 -59.86
C SER A 672 -118.19 -2.38 -61.27
N ASN A 673 -117.28 -2.39 -62.25
CA ASN A 673 -117.55 -2.13 -63.66
C ASN A 673 -118.57 -3.13 -64.22
N LEU A 674 -118.35 -4.42 -64.03
CA LEU A 674 -119.25 -5.49 -64.47
C LEU A 674 -120.61 -5.42 -63.78
N ARG A 675 -120.68 -5.06 -62.48
CA ARG A 675 -121.95 -4.78 -61.80
C ARG A 675 -122.67 -3.57 -62.40
N SER A 676 -121.95 -2.52 -62.76
CA SER A 676 -122.49 -1.32 -63.42
C SER A 676 -123.01 -1.63 -64.82
N GLN A 677 -122.21 -2.32 -65.65
CA GLN A 677 -122.61 -2.80 -66.98
C GLN A 677 -123.83 -3.73 -66.90
N ARG A 678 -123.84 -4.70 -65.98
CA ARG A 678 -125.01 -5.54 -65.72
C ARG A 678 -126.23 -4.69 -65.37
N ASN A 679 -126.11 -3.73 -64.46
CA ASN A 679 -127.24 -2.85 -64.09
C ASN A 679 -127.74 -2.01 -65.28
N LEU A 680 -126.84 -1.54 -66.15
CA LEU A 680 -127.20 -0.84 -67.39
C LEU A 680 -127.92 -1.77 -68.38
N LEU A 681 -127.44 -3.00 -68.56
CA LEU A 681 -128.08 -4.02 -69.41
C LEU A 681 -129.44 -4.46 -68.85
N THR A 682 -129.59 -4.61 -67.53
CA THR A 682 -130.87 -4.89 -66.89
C THR A 682 -131.88 -3.75 -67.10
N ARG A 683 -131.44 -2.48 -67.00
CA ARG A 683 -132.28 -1.32 -67.37
C ARG A 683 -132.60 -1.31 -68.87
N GLY A 684 -131.65 -1.64 -69.72
CA GLY A 684 -131.87 -1.78 -71.16
C GLY A 684 -132.88 -2.87 -71.52
N LEU A 685 -132.87 -4.00 -70.80
CA LEU A 685 -133.86 -5.07 -70.93
C LEU A 685 -135.26 -4.62 -70.47
N ALA A 686 -135.37 -3.87 -69.36
CA ALA A 686 -136.62 -3.27 -68.93
C ALA A 686 -137.16 -2.30 -70.00
N ASN A 687 -136.34 -1.35 -70.46
CA ASN A 687 -136.69 -0.45 -71.55
C ASN A 687 -137.05 -1.20 -72.85
N THR A 688 -136.46 -2.38 -73.11
CA THR A 688 -136.81 -3.22 -74.28
C THR A 688 -138.18 -3.89 -74.11
N ALA A 689 -138.56 -4.25 -72.88
CA ALA A 689 -139.92 -4.73 -72.59
C ALA A 689 -140.94 -3.59 -72.74
N ASP A 690 -140.64 -2.41 -72.20
CA ASP A 690 -141.47 -1.21 -72.34
C ASP A 690 -141.63 -0.81 -73.82
N MET A 691 -140.53 -0.77 -74.58
CA MET A 691 -140.55 -0.53 -76.04
C MET A 691 -141.36 -1.59 -76.81
N ARG A 692 -141.33 -2.87 -76.41
CA ARG A 692 -142.20 -3.90 -77.00
C ARG A 692 -143.66 -3.66 -76.67
N GLN A 693 -143.97 -3.25 -75.44
CA GLN A 693 -145.33 -2.90 -75.04
C GLN A 693 -145.82 -1.64 -75.78
N GLU A 694 -144.96 -0.65 -75.97
CA GLU A 694 -145.23 0.56 -76.76
C GLU A 694 -145.43 0.22 -78.24
N VAL A 695 -144.60 -0.66 -78.84
CA VAL A 695 -144.83 -1.17 -80.21
C VAL A 695 -146.14 -1.95 -80.33
N LEU A 696 -146.53 -2.74 -79.33
CA LEU A 696 -147.83 -3.41 -79.30
C LEU A 696 -148.98 -2.41 -79.15
N GLN A 697 -148.81 -1.37 -78.35
CA GLN A 697 -149.79 -0.30 -78.16
C GLN A 697 -149.92 0.57 -79.41
N LEU A 698 -148.82 0.93 -80.07
CA LEU A 698 -148.79 1.61 -81.35
C LEU A 698 -149.38 0.75 -82.46
N ASN A 699 -149.19 -0.58 -82.47
CA ASN A 699 -149.89 -1.47 -83.42
C ASN A 699 -151.40 -1.55 -83.13
N ARG A 700 -151.82 -1.57 -81.86
CA ARG A 700 -153.24 -1.47 -81.49
C ARG A 700 -153.84 -0.14 -81.93
N VAL A 701 -153.17 0.97 -81.66
CA VAL A 701 -153.57 2.32 -82.09
C VAL A 701 -153.57 2.40 -83.61
N LEU A 702 -152.56 1.90 -84.32
CA LEU A 702 -152.53 1.87 -85.78
C LEU A 702 -153.69 1.06 -86.37
N ASN A 703 -154.05 -0.08 -85.76
CA ASN A 703 -155.23 -0.83 -86.16
C ASN A 703 -156.54 -0.10 -85.81
N GLN A 704 -156.63 0.59 -84.67
CA GLN A 704 -157.76 1.45 -84.34
C GLN A 704 -157.87 2.63 -85.32
N GLU A 705 -156.77 3.27 -85.70
CA GLU A 705 -156.73 4.35 -86.70
C GLU A 705 -157.00 3.82 -88.11
N ARG A 706 -156.65 2.58 -88.45
CA ARG A 706 -157.09 1.93 -89.70
C ARG A 706 -158.58 1.61 -89.71
N VAL A 707 -159.14 1.17 -88.57
CA VAL A 707 -160.59 0.96 -88.41
C VAL A 707 -161.34 2.29 -88.42
N LYS A 708 -160.82 3.33 -87.77
CA LYS A 708 -161.33 4.71 -87.86
C LYS A 708 -161.17 5.28 -89.26
N ALA A 709 -160.07 5.02 -89.97
CA ALA A 709 -159.90 5.49 -91.34
C ALA A 709 -160.93 4.85 -92.27
N ARG A 710 -161.20 3.54 -92.12
CA ARG A 710 -162.35 2.91 -92.81
C ARG A 710 -163.69 3.49 -92.38
N ALA A 711 -163.93 3.67 -91.09
CA ALA A 711 -165.16 4.30 -90.61
C ALA A 711 -165.31 5.74 -91.12
N LEU A 712 -164.20 6.47 -91.30
CA LEU A 712 -164.15 7.81 -91.90
C LEU A 712 -164.30 7.75 -93.43
N GLU A 713 -163.84 6.71 -94.12
CA GLU A 713 -164.15 6.44 -95.54
C GLU A 713 -165.66 6.12 -95.71
N ASP A 714 -166.25 5.35 -94.80
CA ASP A 714 -167.69 5.06 -94.76
C ASP A 714 -168.52 6.32 -94.39
N GLU A 715 -168.04 7.17 -93.46
CA GLU A 715 -168.62 8.48 -93.15
C GLU A 715 -168.41 9.50 -94.29
N MET A 716 -167.33 9.39 -95.07
CA MET A 716 -167.14 10.19 -96.31
C MET A 716 -168.16 9.79 -97.39
N LEU A 717 -168.64 8.55 -97.40
CA LEU A 717 -169.71 8.07 -98.28
C LEU A 717 -171.12 8.48 -97.81
N THR A 718 -171.29 8.97 -96.58
CA THR A 718 -172.59 9.44 -96.05
C THR A 718 -172.46 10.74 -95.23
N PRO A 719 -172.61 11.92 -95.87
CA PRO A 719 -172.29 13.20 -95.23
C PRO A 719 -173.39 13.68 -94.26
N MET A 720 -173.31 13.23 -93.00
CA MET A 720 -173.96 13.90 -91.87
C MET A 720 -172.91 14.68 -91.07
N ASN A 721 -172.72 15.95 -91.44
CA ASN A 721 -171.81 16.86 -90.73
C ASN A 721 -172.19 17.01 -89.24
N VAL A 722 -171.22 17.33 -88.37
CA VAL A 722 -171.05 18.70 -87.79
C VAL A 722 -170.00 18.72 -86.63
N HIS A 723 -169.00 19.60 -86.78
CA HIS A 723 -168.10 20.21 -85.77
C HIS A 723 -166.87 19.49 -85.18
N ARG A 724 -165.80 19.69 -85.94
CA ARG A 724 -164.36 19.68 -85.64
C ARG A 724 -163.91 20.83 -84.69
N TRP A 725 -163.19 20.49 -83.61
CA TRP A 725 -162.27 21.30 -82.74
C TRP A 725 -162.76 22.06 -81.48
N ARG A 726 -161.96 21.97 -80.40
CA ARG A 726 -161.84 22.93 -79.27
C ARG A 726 -160.39 22.97 -78.73
N LYS A 727 -159.90 24.12 -78.23
CA LYS A 727 -158.51 24.36 -77.77
C LYS A 727 -158.27 23.99 -76.28
N LEU A 728 -157.01 23.69 -75.95
CA LEU A 728 -156.46 23.38 -74.61
C LEU A 728 -156.03 24.65 -73.83
N SER A 729 -155.82 24.55 -72.52
CA SER A 729 -155.23 25.61 -71.68
C SER A 729 -154.41 25.09 -70.48
N GLY A 730 -153.27 25.72 -70.19
CA GLY A 730 -152.44 25.54 -68.98
C GLY A 730 -151.56 26.77 -68.73
N LYS A 731 -151.06 26.97 -67.50
CA LYS A 731 -150.26 28.16 -67.08
C LYS A 731 -149.05 27.75 -66.23
N ASP A 732 -147.98 28.55 -66.29
CA ASP A 732 -146.73 28.41 -65.54
C ASP A 732 -146.75 29.05 -64.12
N PRO A 733 -145.87 28.60 -63.19
CA PRO A 733 -145.79 29.09 -61.80
C PRO A 733 -144.96 30.40 -61.63
N GLU A 734 -145.18 31.08 -60.50
CA GLU A 734 -144.70 32.45 -60.25
C GLU A 734 -143.33 32.57 -59.53
N LYS A 735 -142.71 33.76 -59.63
CA LYS A 735 -141.39 34.10 -59.08
C LYS A 735 -141.19 33.81 -57.58
N MET A 736 -142.25 33.76 -56.78
CA MET A 736 -142.13 33.64 -55.33
C MET A 736 -141.55 32.28 -54.90
N ASP A 737 -141.93 31.19 -55.58
CA ASP A 737 -141.45 29.84 -55.27
C ASP A 737 -139.94 29.70 -55.50
N LEU A 738 -139.41 30.41 -56.51
CA LEU A 738 -137.97 30.50 -56.77
C LEU A 738 -137.22 31.24 -55.64
N ILE A 739 -137.79 32.33 -55.11
CA ILE A 739 -137.18 33.10 -54.01
C ILE A 739 -137.10 32.26 -52.72
N VAL A 740 -138.18 31.54 -52.38
CA VAL A 740 -138.22 30.63 -51.23
C VAL A 740 -137.17 29.51 -51.38
N LYS A 741 -136.97 29.00 -52.60
CA LYS A 741 -135.93 28.01 -52.90
C LYS A 741 -134.52 28.56 -52.64
N VAL A 742 -134.23 29.77 -53.11
CA VAL A 742 -132.92 30.43 -52.93
C VAL A 742 -132.59 30.68 -51.47
N GLN A 743 -133.51 31.26 -50.69
CA GLN A 743 -133.29 31.52 -49.25
C GLN A 743 -133.07 30.23 -48.45
N THR A 744 -133.73 29.13 -48.85
CA THR A 744 -133.55 27.82 -48.21
C THR A 744 -132.17 27.23 -48.49
N LEU A 745 -131.63 27.42 -49.71
CA LEU A 745 -130.27 27.03 -50.06
C LEU A 745 -129.21 27.88 -49.33
N GLN A 746 -129.40 29.19 -49.24
CA GLN A 746 -128.49 30.09 -48.51
C GLN A 746 -128.35 29.72 -47.02
N ARG A 747 -129.46 29.42 -46.34
CA ARG A 747 -129.43 28.90 -44.95
C ARG A 747 -128.68 27.58 -44.82
N ARG A 748 -128.76 26.70 -45.82
CA ARG A 748 -128.06 25.41 -45.82
C ARG A 748 -126.55 25.57 -45.99
N VAL A 749 -126.11 26.50 -46.85
CA VAL A 749 -124.69 26.83 -47.04
C VAL A 749 -124.08 27.40 -45.76
N LEU A 750 -124.76 28.35 -45.10
CA LEU A 750 -124.29 28.91 -43.82
C LEU A 750 -124.12 27.83 -42.74
N TYR A 751 -125.07 26.91 -42.62
CA TYR A 751 -124.96 25.78 -41.68
C TYR A 751 -123.73 24.91 -41.99
N GLN A 752 -123.51 24.55 -43.25
CA GLN A 752 -122.36 23.73 -43.66
C GLN A 752 -121.02 24.44 -43.43
N SER A 753 -120.92 25.76 -43.64
CA SER A 753 -119.71 26.53 -43.32
C SER A 753 -119.37 26.51 -41.83
N VAL A 754 -120.37 26.56 -40.94
CA VAL A 754 -120.16 26.42 -39.48
C VAL A 754 -119.62 25.03 -39.15
N THR A 755 -120.22 23.96 -39.71
CA THR A 755 -119.78 22.58 -39.46
C THR A 755 -118.32 22.34 -39.90
N VAL A 756 -117.90 22.92 -41.04
CA VAL A 756 -116.51 22.83 -41.51
C VAL A 756 -115.56 23.56 -40.55
N SER A 757 -115.91 24.74 -40.04
CA SER A 757 -115.08 25.47 -39.09
C SER A 757 -114.92 24.75 -37.74
N GLU A 758 -115.95 24.03 -37.28
CA GLU A 758 -115.86 23.17 -36.09
C GLU A 758 -114.94 21.96 -36.35
N GLN A 759 -115.01 21.35 -37.53
CA GLN A 759 -114.11 20.26 -37.92
C GLN A 759 -112.66 20.72 -38.02
N GLU A 760 -112.38 21.89 -38.61
CA GLU A 760 -111.02 22.49 -38.63
C GLU A 760 -110.48 22.74 -37.21
N LYS A 761 -111.29 23.23 -36.28
CA LYS A 761 -110.88 23.41 -34.88
C LYS A 761 -110.52 22.09 -34.21
N THR A 762 -111.30 21.03 -34.41
CA THR A 762 -110.98 19.69 -33.86
C THR A 762 -109.72 19.09 -34.48
N LEU A 763 -109.52 19.30 -35.79
CA LEU A 763 -108.29 18.89 -36.48
C LEU A 763 -107.06 19.62 -35.90
N GLN A 764 -107.15 20.94 -35.71
CA GLN A 764 -106.08 21.77 -35.16
C GLN A 764 -105.73 21.40 -33.70
N GLN A 765 -106.73 21.00 -32.89
CA GLN A 765 -106.50 20.46 -31.55
C GLN A 765 -105.79 19.09 -31.60
N SER A 766 -106.18 18.21 -32.54
CA SER A 766 -105.52 16.91 -32.72
C SER A 766 -104.06 17.04 -33.16
N GLY A 767 -103.74 18.02 -34.02
CA GLY A 767 -102.38 18.33 -34.44
C GLY A 767 -101.49 18.77 -33.28
N LYS A 768 -101.97 19.70 -32.43
CA LYS A 768 -101.24 20.12 -31.22
C LYS A 768 -100.96 18.97 -30.24
N MET A 769 -101.91 18.03 -30.10
CA MET A 769 -101.70 16.84 -29.27
C MET A 769 -100.68 15.87 -29.88
N TYR A 770 -100.67 15.73 -31.22
CA TYR A 770 -99.69 14.92 -31.93
C TYR A 770 -98.27 15.52 -31.83
N ASP A 771 -98.12 16.83 -32.02
CA ASP A 771 -96.82 17.51 -31.90
C ASP A 771 -96.27 17.44 -30.47
N ALA A 772 -97.11 17.62 -29.45
CA ALA A 772 -96.71 17.43 -28.05
C ALA A 772 -96.28 15.96 -27.76
N LEU A 773 -96.99 14.97 -28.33
CA LEU A 773 -96.60 13.57 -28.19
C LEU A 773 -95.28 13.27 -28.91
N LYS A 774 -95.07 13.84 -30.09
CA LYS A 774 -93.82 13.74 -30.87
C LYS A 774 -92.64 14.34 -30.11
N GLU A 775 -92.81 15.53 -29.52
CA GLU A 775 -91.78 16.19 -28.71
C GLU A 775 -91.40 15.37 -27.47
N VAL A 776 -92.37 14.68 -26.85
CA VAL A 776 -92.11 13.73 -25.75
C VAL A 776 -91.37 12.48 -26.24
N VAL A 777 -91.72 11.94 -27.42
CA VAL A 777 -91.06 10.76 -28.00
C VAL A 777 -89.62 11.07 -28.43
N GLU A 778 -89.34 12.25 -29.00
CA GLU A 778 -87.99 12.70 -29.34
C GLU A 778 -87.11 12.93 -28.09
N LYS A 779 -87.72 13.29 -26.95
CA LYS A 779 -87.05 13.44 -25.65
C LYS A 779 -86.85 12.12 -24.89
N LEU A 780 -87.41 11.01 -25.34
CA LEU A 780 -87.22 9.68 -24.71
C LEU A 780 -85.98 8.97 -25.28
N PRO A 781 -84.95 8.68 -24.48
CA PRO A 781 -83.77 7.97 -24.98
C PRO A 781 -84.12 6.55 -25.44
N SER A 782 -83.77 6.21 -26.68
CA SER A 782 -83.94 4.85 -27.19
C SER A 782 -83.15 3.84 -26.36
N HIS A 783 -83.61 2.57 -26.31
CA HIS A 783 -83.04 1.52 -25.45
C HIS A 783 -81.50 1.41 -25.58
N LYS A 784 -80.99 1.51 -26.81
CA LYS A 784 -79.54 1.48 -27.12
C LYS A 784 -78.76 2.65 -26.51
N VAL A 785 -79.36 3.84 -26.39
CA VAL A 785 -78.73 4.99 -25.72
C VAL A 785 -78.72 4.78 -24.20
N LYS A 786 -79.80 4.24 -23.63
CA LYS A 786 -79.90 3.94 -22.19
C LYS A 786 -78.90 2.86 -21.75
N GLU A 787 -78.68 1.83 -22.56
CA GLU A 787 -77.64 0.82 -22.33
C GLU A 787 -76.23 1.38 -22.46
N ARG A 788 -75.95 2.21 -23.48
CA ARG A 788 -74.66 2.90 -23.62
C ARG A 788 -74.38 3.81 -22.42
N LEU A 789 -75.37 4.56 -21.94
CA LEU A 789 -75.24 5.40 -20.74
C LEU A 789 -74.99 4.56 -19.47
N SER A 790 -75.68 3.43 -19.30
CA SER A 790 -75.45 2.49 -18.20
C SER A 790 -74.04 1.88 -18.25
N ALA A 791 -73.53 1.56 -19.44
CA ALA A 791 -72.18 1.05 -19.63
C ALA A 791 -71.10 2.11 -19.33
N THR A 792 -71.26 3.34 -19.85
CA THR A 792 -70.31 4.44 -19.57
C THR A 792 -70.36 4.87 -18.11
N GLN A 793 -71.52 4.91 -17.46
CA GLN A 793 -71.64 5.24 -16.04
C GLN A 793 -71.04 4.16 -15.12
N ARG A 794 -71.14 2.87 -15.49
CA ARG A 794 -70.41 1.77 -14.82
C ARG A 794 -68.89 1.86 -15.02
N ALA A 795 -68.44 2.15 -16.23
CA ALA A 795 -67.02 2.35 -16.52
C ALA A 795 -66.45 3.58 -15.77
N LEU A 796 -67.23 4.67 -15.70
CA LEU A 796 -66.87 5.89 -14.99
C LEU A 796 -66.77 5.62 -13.48
N THR A 797 -67.78 5.00 -12.85
CA THR A 797 -67.72 4.65 -11.42
C THR A 797 -66.60 3.66 -11.08
N ALA A 798 -66.27 2.72 -11.97
CA ALA A 798 -65.08 1.86 -11.82
C ALA A 798 -63.77 2.67 -11.89
N ARG A 799 -63.63 3.60 -12.84
CA ARG A 799 -62.47 4.50 -12.91
C ARG A 799 -62.39 5.44 -11.70
N THR A 800 -63.51 5.97 -11.20
CA THR A 800 -63.55 6.80 -9.98
C THR A 800 -63.13 6.00 -8.75
N LYS A 801 -63.53 4.72 -8.62
CA LYS A 801 -63.03 3.84 -7.55
C LYS A 801 -61.51 3.62 -7.66
N LYS A 802 -60.99 3.37 -8.87
CA LYS A 802 -59.54 3.22 -9.10
C LYS A 802 -58.76 4.51 -8.80
N LEU A 803 -59.28 5.67 -9.19
CA LEU A 803 -58.71 6.99 -8.83
C LEU A 803 -58.73 7.24 -7.32
N LYS A 804 -59.80 6.88 -6.60
CA LYS A 804 -59.84 6.97 -5.14
C LYS A 804 -58.83 6.05 -4.45
N ALA A 805 -58.62 4.83 -4.98
CA ALA A 805 -57.58 3.93 -4.49
C ALA A 805 -56.17 4.49 -4.72
N LEU A 806 -55.87 4.99 -5.93
CA LEU A 806 -54.59 5.63 -6.25
C LEU A 806 -54.35 6.90 -5.42
N ALA A 807 -55.38 7.72 -5.19
CA ALA A 807 -55.27 8.90 -4.33
C ALA A 807 -55.02 8.55 -2.85
N ALA A 808 -55.57 7.42 -2.37
CA ALA A 808 -55.26 6.90 -1.04
C ALA A 808 -53.83 6.35 -0.97
N GLU A 809 -53.37 5.65 -2.01
CA GLU A 809 -52.01 5.14 -2.13
C GLU A 809 -50.98 6.28 -2.17
N ILE A 810 -51.24 7.34 -2.95
CA ILE A 810 -50.44 8.58 -2.96
C ILE A 810 -50.40 9.20 -1.56
N ARG A 811 -51.54 9.36 -0.86
CA ARG A 811 -51.54 9.88 0.52
C ARG A 811 -50.73 9.01 1.50
N VAL A 812 -50.76 7.69 1.37
CA VAL A 812 -49.93 6.80 2.18
C VAL A 812 -48.45 7.00 1.86
N LYS A 813 -48.07 7.19 0.59
CA LYS A 813 -46.70 7.52 0.18
C LYS A 813 -46.24 8.92 0.64
N GLU A 814 -47.12 9.91 0.62
CA GLU A 814 -46.85 11.25 1.19
C GLU A 814 -46.63 11.19 2.71
N LEU A 815 -47.41 10.39 3.43
CA LEU A 815 -47.22 10.17 4.88
C LEU A 815 -45.94 9.40 5.17
N ASP A 816 -45.61 8.38 4.38
CA ASP A 816 -44.36 7.63 4.47
C ASP A 816 -43.13 8.54 4.18
N SER A 817 -43.22 9.44 3.18
CA SER A 817 -42.20 10.48 2.94
C SER A 817 -42.07 11.42 4.14
N LYS A 818 -43.18 11.98 4.65
CA LYS A 818 -43.15 12.89 5.82
C LYS A 818 -42.63 12.21 7.09
N SER A 819 -42.88 10.92 7.26
CA SER A 819 -42.32 10.15 8.37
C SER A 819 -40.81 9.99 8.23
N LYS A 820 -40.31 9.72 7.00
CA LYS A 820 -38.88 9.66 6.68
C LYS A 820 -38.21 11.02 6.88
N ASP A 821 -38.83 12.11 6.44
CA ASP A 821 -38.35 13.47 6.67
C ASP A 821 -38.25 13.77 8.17
N CYS A 822 -39.24 13.37 8.97
CA CYS A 822 -39.20 13.50 10.43
C CYS A 822 -38.08 12.68 11.07
N THR A 823 -37.86 11.42 10.63
CA THR A 823 -36.73 10.60 11.11
C THR A 823 -35.38 11.16 10.66
N LEU A 824 -35.28 11.76 9.48
CA LEU A 824 -34.08 12.47 9.02
C LEU A 824 -33.80 13.70 9.89
N GLU A 825 -34.83 14.46 10.27
CA GLU A 825 -34.67 15.61 11.16
C GLU A 825 -34.26 15.19 12.58
N GLN A 826 -34.82 14.10 13.10
CA GLN A 826 -34.39 13.49 14.37
C GLN A 826 -32.94 12.97 14.30
N LEU A 827 -32.55 12.30 13.20
CA LEU A 827 -31.17 11.86 13.01
C LEU A 827 -30.19 13.03 12.83
N LYS A 828 -30.59 14.12 12.17
CA LYS A 828 -29.81 15.36 12.12
C LYS A 828 -29.65 15.95 13.52
N GLN A 829 -30.71 16.00 14.34
CA GLN A 829 -30.64 16.49 15.72
C GLN A 829 -29.73 15.61 16.58
N ALA A 830 -29.86 14.28 16.54
CA ALA A 830 -28.98 13.35 17.23
C ALA A 830 -27.50 13.47 16.77
N LEU A 831 -27.26 13.73 15.48
CA LEU A 831 -25.92 14.01 14.95
C LEU A 831 -25.38 15.37 15.39
N LEU A 832 -26.25 16.35 15.63
CA LEU A 832 -25.90 17.67 16.17
C LEU A 832 -25.63 17.60 17.68
N GLU A 833 -26.34 16.73 18.41
CA GLU A 833 -26.13 16.44 19.83
C GLU A 833 -24.85 15.65 20.06
N THR A 834 -24.62 14.54 19.34
CA THR A 834 -23.34 13.81 19.42
C THR A 834 -22.15 14.68 18.97
N LYS A 835 -22.33 15.61 18.02
CA LYS A 835 -21.32 16.61 17.68
C LYS A 835 -21.09 17.63 18.81
N LYS A 836 -22.12 18.03 19.56
CA LYS A 836 -21.97 18.84 20.78
C LYS A 836 -21.26 18.06 21.90
N GLU A 837 -21.58 16.79 22.09
CA GLU A 837 -20.93 15.90 23.06
C GLU A 837 -19.45 15.68 22.71
N LEU A 838 -19.11 15.39 21.46
CA LEU A 838 -17.71 15.30 21.00
C LEU A 838 -16.94 16.62 21.17
N VAL A 839 -17.59 17.78 20.98
CA VAL A 839 -16.97 19.09 21.28
C VAL A 839 -16.82 19.30 22.79
N LYS A 840 -17.73 18.77 23.60
CA LYS A 840 -17.67 18.80 25.07
C LYS A 840 -16.55 17.90 25.60
N GLU A 841 -16.44 16.66 25.12
CA GLU A 841 -15.30 15.78 25.37
C GLU A 841 -13.98 16.39 24.90
N LYS A 842 -13.95 17.06 23.73
CA LYS A 842 -12.74 17.79 23.29
C LYS A 842 -12.37 18.90 24.27
N ARG A 843 -13.34 19.68 24.75
CA ARG A 843 -13.12 20.73 25.76
C ARG A 843 -12.70 20.16 27.12
N GLU A 844 -13.26 19.03 27.53
CA GLU A 844 -12.91 18.34 28.77
C GLU A 844 -11.51 17.71 28.69
N LYS A 845 -11.13 17.11 27.54
CA LYS A 845 -9.75 16.67 27.26
C LYS A 845 -8.75 17.83 27.22
N ILE A 846 -9.12 18.97 26.63
CA ILE A 846 -8.27 20.19 26.66
C ILE A 846 -8.09 20.67 28.10
N LYS A 847 -9.16 20.75 28.90
CA LYS A 847 -9.06 21.09 30.34
C LYS A 847 -8.24 20.08 31.14
N LEU A 848 -8.29 18.79 30.80
CA LEU A 848 -7.47 17.77 31.43
C LEU A 848 -5.97 17.95 31.09
N VAL A 849 -5.66 18.34 29.84
CA VAL A 849 -4.30 18.66 29.38
C VAL A 849 -3.79 19.97 30.01
N GLU A 850 -4.64 20.97 30.23
CA GLU A 850 -4.30 22.20 30.96
C GLU A 850 -4.07 21.94 32.46
N ASN A 851 -4.93 21.13 33.11
CA ASN A 851 -4.76 20.76 34.52
C ASN A 851 -3.51 19.91 34.79
N ILE A 852 -3.00 19.16 33.81
CA ILE A 852 -1.73 18.42 33.93
C ILE A 852 -0.51 19.37 33.79
N ARG A 853 -0.71 20.60 33.27
CA ARG A 853 0.37 21.56 33.00
C ARG A 853 0.60 22.62 34.09
N GLY A 854 -0.23 22.64 35.13
CA GLY A 854 -0.04 23.55 36.26
C GLY A 854 -0.65 23.00 37.54
N HIS A 855 0.17 22.31 38.35
CA HIS A 855 0.18 22.30 39.82
C HIS A 855 1.42 21.50 40.31
N ARG A 856 2.60 22.14 40.23
CA ARG A 856 3.63 22.02 41.26
C ARG A 856 3.45 23.23 42.20
N ALA A 857 3.87 23.05 43.45
CA ALA A 857 3.82 23.98 44.58
C ALA A 857 2.55 23.90 45.47
N ASP A 858 2.84 23.57 46.72
CA ASP A 858 2.24 24.00 47.98
C ASP A 858 0.83 23.51 48.41
N GLY A 859 0.81 22.78 49.52
CA GLY A 859 -0.32 22.68 50.47
C GLY A 859 0.03 23.44 51.76
N PRO A 860 -0.50 23.09 52.95
CA PRO A 860 -1.58 22.13 53.23
C PRO A 860 -2.65 22.67 54.23
N ALA A 861 -3.56 21.77 54.66
CA ALA A 861 -4.15 21.67 56.02
C ALA A 861 -5.60 22.17 56.33
N LEU A 862 -6.32 21.28 57.03
CA LEU A 862 -7.35 21.46 58.09
C LEU A 862 -8.86 21.68 57.79
N ALA A 863 -9.62 20.61 58.11
CA ALA A 863 -10.84 20.54 58.96
C ALA A 863 -12.21 21.11 58.52
N GLY A 864 -13.31 20.42 58.89
CA GLY A 864 -14.63 21.10 59.07
C GLY A 864 -15.98 20.40 58.72
N HIS A 865 -16.30 19.23 59.29
CA HIS A 865 -17.64 18.77 59.76
C HIS A 865 -18.99 18.86 58.98
N ASN A 866 -19.86 17.85 59.31
CA ASN A 866 -21.34 17.75 59.24
C ASN A 866 -22.03 17.56 57.87
N ALA A 867 -22.67 16.41 57.57
CA ALA A 867 -23.99 15.87 58.02
C ALA A 867 -25.17 16.45 57.20
N THR A 868 -26.24 15.74 56.77
CA THR A 868 -26.89 14.50 57.25
C THR A 868 -27.47 13.61 56.11
N SER A 869 -27.49 12.30 56.38
CA SER A 869 -28.61 11.32 56.27
C SER A 869 -29.88 11.63 55.45
N ASP A 870 -30.33 10.67 54.64
CA ASP A 870 -31.50 9.84 55.02
C ASP A 870 -31.66 8.52 54.22
N ILE A 871 -32.45 7.59 54.78
CA ILE A 871 -32.65 6.18 54.36
C ILE A 871 -34.15 5.94 54.11
N ILE A 872 -34.54 5.00 53.22
CA ILE A 872 -35.70 4.10 53.39
C ILE A 872 -35.65 2.93 52.38
N VAL A 873 -36.26 1.79 52.76
CA VAL A 873 -36.15 0.47 52.10
C VAL A 873 -37.55 -0.22 52.08
N ILE A 874 -37.72 -1.26 51.23
CA ILE A 874 -38.61 -2.46 51.37
C ILE A 874 -39.76 -2.66 50.34
N ARG A 875 -39.55 -3.70 49.49
CA ARG A 875 -40.42 -4.81 48.96
C ARG A 875 -41.91 -4.65 48.60
N THR A 876 -42.31 -5.38 47.54
CA THR A 876 -43.20 -6.59 47.54
C THR A 876 -43.23 -7.21 46.10
N THR A 877 -42.83 -8.48 45.84
CA THR A 877 -43.60 -9.77 45.77
C THR A 877 -44.76 -9.82 44.75
N SER A 878 -45.09 -10.91 44.01
CA SER A 878 -44.51 -12.27 43.87
C SER A 878 -45.16 -13.08 42.71
N GLN A 879 -44.52 -14.22 42.36
CA GLN A 879 -44.90 -15.34 41.47
C GLN A 879 -46.38 -15.75 41.33
N SER A 880 -46.75 -16.34 40.18
CA SER A 880 -47.75 -17.42 40.02
C SER A 880 -47.59 -18.09 38.63
N ALA A 881 -48.24 -19.23 38.34
CA ALA A 881 -47.87 -20.06 37.16
C ALA A 881 -48.95 -21.08 36.68
N HIS A 882 -48.66 -21.68 35.52
CA HIS A 882 -49.09 -23.00 34.99
C HIS A 882 -50.46 -23.20 34.26
N SER A 883 -50.42 -24.21 33.37
CA SER A 883 -51.51 -24.90 32.61
C SER A 883 -52.10 -24.22 31.36
N ALA A 884 -52.53 -24.93 30.29
CA ALA A 884 -52.21 -26.27 29.76
C ALA A 884 -52.80 -26.48 28.33
N SER A 885 -52.35 -27.55 27.64
CA SER A 885 -53.10 -28.39 26.66
C SER A 885 -53.21 -28.05 25.15
N TYR A 886 -52.58 -28.94 24.35
CA TYR A 886 -53.08 -29.62 23.11
C TYR A 886 -53.64 -28.80 21.92
N ARG A 887 -53.18 -28.96 20.66
CA ARG A 887 -53.08 -30.23 19.90
C ARG A 887 -52.03 -30.22 18.78
N THR A 888 -51.47 -31.40 18.53
CA THR A 888 -50.85 -31.83 17.25
C THR A 888 -51.83 -32.66 16.42
N LEU A 889 -51.65 -32.65 15.08
CA LEU A 889 -52.13 -33.55 13.99
C LEU A 889 -52.18 -32.69 12.69
N GLY A 890 -51.79 -33.11 11.49
CA GLY A 890 -51.26 -34.40 11.01
C GLY A 890 -51.98 -34.85 9.73
N SER A 891 -51.30 -34.81 8.56
CA SER A 891 -51.82 -35.19 7.21
C SER A 891 -53.02 -34.37 6.70
N GLY A 892 -53.42 -34.34 5.41
CA GLY A 892 -52.93 -34.93 4.16
C GLY A 892 -54.02 -34.88 3.06
N PHE A 893 -53.65 -34.88 1.76
CA PHE A 893 -54.52 -34.83 0.55
C PHE A 893 -55.32 -33.52 0.33
N LYS A 894 -55.49 -32.89 -0.86
CA LYS A 894 -55.39 -33.21 -2.32
C LYS A 894 -56.76 -33.36 -3.02
N ALA A 895 -57.25 -32.27 -3.64
CA ALA A 895 -58.08 -32.19 -4.88
C ALA A 895 -58.33 -30.69 -5.17
N ILE A 896 -57.89 -30.12 -6.30
CA ILE A 896 -58.62 -30.01 -7.58
C ILE A 896 -59.98 -29.28 -7.44
N CYS A 897 -59.98 -27.97 -7.65
CA CYS A 897 -60.29 -27.34 -8.96
C CYS A 897 -59.48 -26.05 -9.11
#